data_AF-K9G617-F1
#
_entry.id   AF-K9G617-F1
#
_cell.length_a   1.000
_cell.length_b   1.000
_cell.length_c   1.000
_cell.angle_alpha   90.00
_cell.angle_beta   90.00
_cell.angle_gamma   90.00
#
_symmetry.space_group_name_H-M   'P 1'
#
loop_
_entity.id
_entity.type
_entity.pdbx_description
1 polymer ?
#
loop_
_entity_poly.entity_id
_entity_poly.type
_entity_poly.pdbx_seq_one_letter_code
_entity_poly.pdbx_strand_id
1 'polypeptide(L)'
;MDVRERLKMLLEGDESLKDLDTHLNQARAVQPALDADRADPAESNKAKQGVSGYALPVDFDPGSMEYPQSGQFPLSYIRTHVVGQLAESEDKRLTEIKQNDRPLGRTPKMRLDLSGLLKDEHGGGVSDRDSDEEVTPIPVSKSFTSAVTMARFPFKYLQGANVKRVNERFYEGDKFWNRTWDLYYLPVPKVVLQTPFLLIRTSQAQALLDEINSALNLNLTLTGVSKEGLVIEIDNEKLPQPVYLGRCSNRDRKAKLESKVPSPLENWGPWTQLVEPHVFENYEKKIKQSVATIKIKNSIHKQAARDARMKKWQECLGHMQAYFGLRPALQSNVPQPSFANGQIEAIDVLKPVKWAFQDAPIFISIDLEWMDCYGSLGSLTEVGISTLDVLDLVGVVPGDYGEIWVKRIRSRHLRVKEHRNWVNKTYTPGCPDRFRFGKSEMIPYAELPNVVDAAFQPPYMVPSEEEKIAPYKNQKRTVILVGLDLHGDVAHLQRAGSQIFVNLNETTSVIRETVDVAELYRVSAGENQNRGLRALLGQLNILSPDLHNAGNDAYYALHALVRLMLRVAGEKVWGYENAKVGNEEPNVKRNDECKKEPPFTANPKDQRKDLRDRPTFESMAAMYEEADDNTDEVPVWSH
;
A
#
# COMPACT_ATOMS: atom_id res chain seq x y z
N MET A 1 37.07 44.10 -10.75
CA MET A 1 37.55 43.31 -9.60
C MET A 1 37.77 41.90 -10.08
N ASP A 2 39.01 41.44 -10.05
CA ASP A 2 39.40 40.11 -10.52
C ASP A 2 38.82 39.03 -9.59
N VAL A 3 38.48 37.86 -10.15
CA VAL A 3 37.92 36.72 -9.42
C VAL A 3 38.87 36.28 -8.31
N ARG A 4 40.18 36.44 -8.52
CA ARG A 4 41.22 36.10 -7.55
C ARG A 4 41.25 37.06 -6.35
N GLU A 5 40.94 38.34 -6.54
CA GLU A 5 40.79 39.29 -5.41
C GLU A 5 39.50 39.05 -4.61
N ARG A 6 38.40 38.67 -5.29
CA ARG A 6 37.16 38.26 -4.62
C ARG A 6 37.34 37.02 -3.75
N LEU A 7 38.09 36.02 -4.25
CA LEU A 7 38.42 34.83 -3.48
C LEU A 7 39.31 35.15 -2.28
N LYS A 8 40.26 36.09 -2.43
CA LYS A 8 41.16 36.48 -1.34
C LYS A 8 40.42 37.19 -0.20
N MET A 9 39.43 38.04 -0.54
CA MET A 9 38.56 38.69 0.45
C MET A 9 37.57 37.72 1.12
N LEU A 10 37.14 36.66 0.41
CA LEU A 10 36.25 35.64 0.96
C LEU A 10 36.95 34.64 1.89
N LEU A 11 38.28 34.62 1.88
CA LEU A 11 39.11 33.65 2.61
C LEU A 11 39.98 34.30 3.70
N GLU A 12 39.88 35.62 3.89
CA GLU A 12 40.51 36.31 5.02
C GLU A 12 39.72 36.06 6.29
N GLY A 13 40.19 35.11 7.10
CA GLY A 13 39.67 34.85 8.45
C GLY A 13 39.48 33.37 8.80
N ASP A 14 39.66 32.45 7.85
CA ASP A 14 39.38 31.02 8.08
C ASP A 14 40.64 30.15 7.94
N GLU A 15 41.38 30.02 9.04
CA GLU A 15 42.56 29.16 9.16
C GLU A 15 42.23 27.66 8.99
N SER A 16 40.95 27.26 9.02
CA SER A 16 40.51 25.86 8.93
C SER A 16 40.65 25.25 7.53
N LEU A 17 40.88 26.08 6.50
CA LEU A 17 41.03 25.65 5.10
C LEU A 17 42.46 25.22 4.73
N LYS A 18 43.43 25.29 5.65
CA LYS A 18 44.81 24.81 5.41
C LYS A 18 44.96 23.29 5.44
N ASP A 19 43.97 22.58 5.98
CA ASP A 19 44.05 21.12 6.21
C ASP A 19 43.12 20.29 5.30
N LEU A 20 42.53 20.88 4.25
CA LEU A 20 41.77 20.09 3.28
C LEU A 20 42.69 19.49 2.21
N ASP A 21 42.89 18.17 2.31
CA ASP A 21 43.61 17.34 1.35
C ASP A 21 42.88 17.33 -0.01
N THR A 22 43.38 18.12 -0.96
CA THR A 22 42.87 18.19 -2.33
C THR A 22 43.68 17.29 -3.27
N HIS A 23 43.38 16.00 -3.28
CA HIS A 23 43.84 15.10 -4.33
C HIS A 23 42.69 14.36 -4.99
N LEU A 24 42.01 15.03 -5.93
CA LEU A 24 41.23 14.36 -6.98
C LEU A 24 41.00 15.33 -8.15
N ASN A 25 42.08 15.59 -8.89
CA ASN A 25 42.04 16.03 -10.29
C ASN A 25 43.42 15.87 -10.92
N GLN A 26 43.66 14.72 -11.56
CA GLN A 26 44.59 14.66 -12.68
C GLN A 26 43.84 14.16 -13.91
N ALA A 27 43.68 15.10 -14.85
CA ALA A 27 43.04 14.95 -16.13
C ALA A 27 43.78 13.98 -17.05
N ARG A 28 43.07 13.47 -18.06
CA ARG A 28 43.61 13.54 -19.43
C ARG A 28 42.50 13.82 -20.44
N ALA A 29 42.71 14.92 -21.13
CA ALA A 29 41.89 15.45 -22.20
C ALA A 29 42.12 14.70 -23.53
N VAL A 30 41.05 14.77 -24.33
CA VAL A 30 40.80 14.48 -25.75
C VAL A 30 41.97 14.71 -26.73
N GLN A 31 41.99 13.93 -27.83
CA GLN A 31 42.21 14.42 -29.21
C GLN A 31 41.46 13.54 -30.25
N PRO A 32 41.11 14.08 -31.46
CA PRO A 32 40.05 13.55 -32.35
C PRO A 32 40.53 12.86 -33.65
N ALA A 33 39.59 12.10 -34.22
CA ALA A 33 39.36 11.55 -35.58
C ALA A 33 40.49 11.42 -36.65
N LEU A 34 40.43 10.30 -37.39
CA LEU A 34 40.84 10.20 -38.80
C LEU A 34 39.90 9.22 -39.56
N ASP A 35 39.49 9.66 -40.75
CA ASP A 35 38.60 9.02 -41.72
C ASP A 35 39.17 7.73 -42.35
N ALA A 36 38.28 6.84 -42.81
CA ALA A 36 38.48 6.07 -44.05
C ALA A 36 37.15 5.45 -44.56
N ASP A 37 36.78 5.89 -45.76
CA ASP A 37 35.83 5.30 -46.72
C ASP A 37 35.89 3.77 -46.86
N ARG A 38 34.72 3.13 -47.01
CA ARG A 38 34.36 2.38 -48.25
C ARG A 38 32.91 1.89 -48.22
N ALA A 39 32.26 2.06 -49.38
CA ALA A 39 30.88 1.71 -49.69
C ALA A 39 30.67 0.24 -50.12
N ASP A 40 29.55 -0.34 -49.64
CA ASP A 40 28.51 -1.18 -50.29
C ASP A 40 28.83 -2.49 -51.07
N PRO A 41 27.83 -3.36 -51.36
CA PRO A 41 26.59 -3.71 -50.64
C PRO A 41 26.31 -5.25 -50.65
N ALA A 42 25.35 -5.74 -49.84
CA ALA A 42 24.62 -6.98 -50.16
C ALA A 42 23.28 -7.10 -49.41
N GLU A 43 22.23 -7.27 -50.20
CA GLU A 43 20.83 -7.52 -49.85
C GLU A 43 20.63 -8.79 -49.02
N SER A 44 19.60 -8.80 -48.17
CA SER A 44 18.79 -10.01 -47.98
C SER A 44 17.38 -9.66 -47.50
N ASN A 45 16.42 -9.99 -48.37
CA ASN A 45 14.99 -9.99 -48.17
C ASN A 45 14.52 -10.89 -47.01
N LYS A 46 13.51 -10.40 -46.27
CA LYS A 46 12.31 -11.10 -45.75
C LYS A 46 11.64 -10.16 -44.72
N ALA A 47 10.34 -10.08 -44.53
CA ALA A 47 9.12 -10.35 -45.30
C ALA A 47 7.99 -9.96 -44.33
N LYS A 48 6.97 -9.25 -44.81
CA LYS A 48 5.76 -8.94 -44.03
C LYS A 48 5.00 -10.23 -43.69
N GLN A 49 4.57 -10.38 -42.43
CA GLN A 49 3.44 -11.20 -42.00
C GLN A 49 2.81 -10.44 -40.81
N GLY A 50 1.53 -10.10 -40.77
CA GLY A 50 0.37 -10.80 -41.32
C GLY A 50 -0.42 -11.36 -40.14
N VAL A 51 -1.52 -10.68 -39.82
CA VAL A 51 -2.52 -11.05 -38.80
C VAL A 51 -2.99 -12.49 -38.99
N SER A 52 -3.00 -13.31 -37.93
CA SER A 52 -3.78 -14.55 -37.88
C SER A 52 -3.93 -15.11 -36.46
N GLY A 53 -5.19 -15.15 -35.98
CA GLY A 53 -5.76 -16.25 -35.20
C GLY A 53 -5.38 -16.38 -33.72
N TYR A 54 -6.19 -15.79 -32.84
CA TYR A 54 -6.23 -16.20 -31.43
C TYR A 54 -7.13 -17.43 -31.29
N ALA A 55 -6.57 -18.53 -30.80
CA ALA A 55 -7.32 -19.71 -30.39
C ALA A 55 -8.08 -19.40 -29.09
N LEU A 56 -9.40 -19.63 -29.08
CA LEU A 56 -10.22 -19.62 -27.87
C LEU A 56 -9.83 -20.82 -26.98
N PRO A 57 -9.81 -20.69 -25.64
CA PRO A 57 -9.74 -21.83 -24.74
C PRO A 57 -10.93 -22.77 -25.00
N VAL A 58 -10.66 -24.09 -24.97
CA VAL A 58 -11.58 -25.15 -25.43
C VAL A 58 -12.83 -25.33 -24.55
N ASP A 59 -12.92 -24.64 -23.41
CA ASP A 59 -14.01 -24.82 -22.42
C ASP A 59 -14.82 -23.53 -22.14
N PHE A 60 -15.07 -22.69 -23.14
CA PHE A 60 -15.92 -21.48 -22.98
C PHE A 60 -17.35 -21.73 -23.49
N ASP A 61 -18.32 -21.84 -22.56
CA ASP A 61 -19.75 -21.90 -22.86
C ASP A 61 -20.37 -20.49 -22.87
N PRO A 62 -20.82 -19.94 -24.01
CA PRO A 62 -21.27 -18.56 -24.15
C PRO A 62 -22.75 -18.34 -23.78
N GLY A 63 -23.42 -19.32 -23.15
CA GLY A 63 -24.88 -19.37 -23.01
C GLY A 63 -25.58 -18.28 -22.18
N SER A 64 -24.90 -17.30 -21.61
CA SER A 64 -25.53 -16.28 -20.74
C SER A 64 -24.97 -14.85 -20.88
N MET A 65 -24.15 -14.57 -21.91
CA MET A 65 -23.41 -13.31 -21.99
C MET A 65 -23.81 -12.46 -23.21
N GLU A 66 -24.40 -11.28 -22.98
CA GLU A 66 -24.58 -10.27 -24.02
C GLU A 66 -23.25 -9.55 -24.27
N TYR A 67 -22.68 -9.74 -25.47
CA TYR A 67 -21.46 -9.05 -25.89
C TYR A 67 -21.75 -7.56 -26.18
N PRO A 68 -20.87 -6.62 -25.76
CA PRO A 68 -20.98 -5.23 -26.19
C PRO A 68 -20.76 -5.14 -27.71
N GLN A 69 -21.71 -4.50 -28.41
CA GLN A 69 -21.75 -4.42 -29.88
C GLN A 69 -20.53 -3.71 -30.52
N SER A 70 -19.62 -3.10 -29.74
CA SER A 70 -18.54 -2.24 -30.21
C SER A 70 -17.14 -2.88 -30.21
N GLY A 71 -16.97 -4.16 -29.88
CA GLY A 71 -15.66 -4.83 -29.93
C GLY A 71 -14.62 -4.28 -28.93
N GLN A 72 -15.03 -3.40 -28.01
CA GLN A 72 -14.22 -3.00 -26.86
C GLN A 72 -14.50 -3.96 -25.72
N PHE A 73 -13.55 -4.88 -25.49
CA PHE A 73 -13.55 -5.64 -24.25
C PHE A 73 -13.33 -4.67 -23.08
N PRO A 74 -14.10 -4.76 -21.99
CA PRO A 74 -13.89 -3.88 -20.84
C PRO A 74 -12.57 -4.18 -20.14
N LEU A 75 -12.13 -3.19 -19.36
CA LEU A 75 -10.77 -3.14 -18.82
C LEU A 75 -10.47 -4.30 -17.89
N SER A 76 -11.45 -4.76 -17.12
CA SER A 76 -11.43 -6.00 -16.34
C SER A 76 -11.09 -7.20 -17.22
N TYR A 77 -11.83 -7.42 -18.31
CA TYR A 77 -11.56 -8.52 -19.25
C TYR A 77 -10.14 -8.45 -19.83
N ILE A 78 -9.73 -7.28 -20.34
CA ILE A 78 -8.39 -7.11 -20.91
C ILE A 78 -7.32 -7.45 -19.87
N ARG A 79 -7.50 -7.04 -18.62
CA ARG A 79 -6.50 -7.28 -17.56
C ARG A 79 -6.48 -8.72 -17.08
N THR A 80 -7.64 -9.33 -16.90
CA THR A 80 -7.73 -10.71 -16.42
C THR A 80 -7.33 -11.72 -17.51
N HIS A 81 -7.64 -11.45 -18.78
CA HIS A 81 -7.52 -12.45 -19.87
C HIS A 81 -6.52 -12.07 -20.97
N VAL A 82 -6.20 -10.80 -21.19
CA VAL A 82 -5.24 -10.35 -22.24
C VAL A 82 -3.86 -10.04 -21.66
N VAL A 83 -3.77 -9.57 -20.41
CA VAL A 83 -2.49 -9.34 -19.68
C VAL A 83 -2.13 -10.56 -18.81
N GLY A 84 -2.28 -11.76 -19.36
CA GLY A 84 -1.77 -12.99 -18.75
C GLY A 84 -0.25 -13.01 -18.74
N GLN A 85 0.34 -13.11 -17.55
CA GLN A 85 1.78 -13.23 -17.27
C GLN A 85 2.67 -12.04 -17.68
N LEU A 86 2.66 -10.98 -16.87
CA LEU A 86 3.90 -10.23 -16.65
C LEU A 86 4.85 -11.16 -15.89
N ALA A 87 5.79 -11.77 -16.61
CA ALA A 87 6.99 -12.31 -15.98
C ALA A 87 7.60 -11.19 -15.13
N GLU A 88 7.88 -11.50 -13.86
CA GLU A 88 8.62 -10.63 -12.97
C GLU A 88 9.84 -10.09 -13.71
N SER A 89 9.91 -8.78 -13.92
CA SER A 89 11.09 -8.18 -14.51
C SER A 89 12.25 -8.42 -13.55
N GLU A 90 13.17 -9.28 -13.95
CA GLU A 90 14.49 -9.39 -13.35
C GLU A 90 15.15 -8.01 -13.40
N ASP A 91 15.09 -7.28 -12.28
CA ASP A 91 15.97 -6.15 -12.04
C ASP A 91 17.39 -6.71 -11.93
N LYS A 92 18.08 -6.74 -13.07
CA LYS A 92 19.51 -7.02 -13.18
C LYS A 92 20.28 -6.05 -12.30
N ARG A 93 20.58 -6.50 -11.08
CA ARG A 93 21.76 -6.03 -10.37
C ARG A 93 22.98 -6.50 -11.15
N LEU A 94 23.51 -5.61 -11.97
CA LEU A 94 24.90 -5.63 -12.41
C LEU A 94 25.80 -5.67 -11.17
N THR A 95 26.34 -6.85 -10.85
CA THR A 95 27.75 -7.10 -10.48
C THR A 95 27.90 -8.57 -10.07
N GLU A 96 28.34 -9.42 -10.99
CA GLU A 96 29.14 -10.59 -10.63
C GLU A 96 30.37 -10.66 -11.53
N ILE A 97 31.51 -10.40 -10.90
CA ILE A 97 32.83 -10.69 -11.44
C ILE A 97 33.04 -12.20 -11.31
N LYS A 98 33.37 -12.80 -12.44
CA LYS A 98 33.73 -14.19 -12.70
C LYS A 98 34.54 -14.86 -11.58
N GLN A 99 34.13 -16.06 -11.17
CA GLN A 99 35.06 -17.13 -10.83
C GLN A 99 34.58 -18.46 -11.41
N ASN A 100 35.49 -19.08 -12.17
CA ASN A 100 35.33 -20.36 -12.88
C ASN A 100 35.42 -21.56 -11.92
N ASP A 101 34.64 -22.60 -12.24
CA ASP A 101 34.96 -24.03 -12.22
C ASP A 101 36.06 -24.59 -11.29
N ARG A 102 35.68 -25.43 -10.31
CA ARG A 102 35.94 -26.90 -10.31
C ARG A 102 35.50 -27.63 -9.01
N PRO A 103 35.30 -28.97 -9.05
CA PRO A 103 34.44 -29.70 -8.11
C PRO A 103 35.16 -30.58 -7.05
N LEU A 104 34.37 -30.93 -6.02
CA LEU A 104 34.33 -32.16 -5.20
C LEU A 104 35.63 -32.92 -4.91
N GLY A 105 36.01 -32.98 -3.62
CA GLY A 105 36.97 -33.93 -3.06
C GLY A 105 36.47 -34.52 -1.74
N ARG A 106 36.34 -35.85 -1.69
CA ARG A 106 35.87 -36.68 -0.57
C ARG A 106 36.85 -36.69 0.61
N THR A 107 36.28 -36.93 1.80
CA THR A 107 36.89 -37.33 3.08
C THR A 107 37.97 -38.42 2.96
N PRO A 108 38.87 -38.55 3.96
CA PRO A 108 38.66 -39.62 4.94
C PRO A 108 39.02 -39.30 6.41
N LYS A 109 38.39 -40.08 7.30
CA LYS A 109 38.67 -40.25 8.73
C LYS A 109 40.11 -40.71 8.99
N MET A 110 40.69 -40.30 10.12
CA MET A 110 41.50 -41.20 10.96
C MET A 110 41.51 -40.75 12.43
N ARG A 111 41.74 -41.73 13.30
CA ARG A 111 41.40 -41.82 14.72
C ARG A 111 42.67 -42.29 15.47
N LEU A 112 42.83 -41.88 16.75
CA LEU A 112 43.68 -42.47 17.82
C LEU A 112 45.23 -42.32 17.65
N ASP A 113 46.08 -42.20 18.67
CA ASP A 113 45.95 -42.19 20.13
C ASP A 113 47.22 -41.64 20.83
N LEU A 114 47.03 -41.22 22.08
CA LEU A 114 47.88 -41.13 23.29
C LEU A 114 49.43 -41.18 23.27
N SER A 115 50.02 -40.17 23.93
CA SER A 115 50.97 -40.22 25.08
C SER A 115 51.67 -38.84 25.17
N GLY A 116 51.92 -38.18 26.30
CA GLY A 116 51.97 -38.53 27.72
C GLY A 116 53.24 -37.88 28.29
N LEU A 117 53.12 -36.95 29.25
CA LEU A 117 53.90 -36.79 30.50
C LEU A 117 53.95 -35.34 31.05
N LEU A 118 53.28 -35.18 32.20
CA LEU A 118 53.67 -34.50 33.48
C LEU A 118 54.02 -32.99 33.45
N LYS A 119 53.77 -32.16 34.48
CA LYS A 119 53.29 -32.22 35.88
C LYS A 119 53.07 -30.73 36.29
N ASP A 120 52.23 -30.34 37.25
CA ASP A 120 52.38 -30.55 38.70
C ASP A 120 51.07 -30.22 39.45
N GLU A 121 50.90 -30.90 40.59
CA GLU A 121 49.91 -30.63 41.63
C GLU A 121 50.53 -29.91 42.86
N HIS A 122 49.67 -29.23 43.62
CA HIS A 122 49.56 -29.28 45.09
C HIS A 122 48.04 -29.37 45.34
N GLY A 123 47.41 -30.36 45.97
CA GLY A 123 47.73 -31.14 47.17
C GLY A 123 47.01 -30.51 48.38
N GLY A 124 46.05 -31.11 49.10
CA GLY A 124 45.35 -32.39 49.01
C GLY A 124 44.41 -32.59 50.23
N GLY A 125 43.44 -33.52 50.11
CA GLY A 125 42.84 -34.39 51.16
C GLY A 125 41.97 -33.79 52.29
N VAL A 126 40.95 -34.45 52.87
CA VAL A 126 40.61 -35.88 53.00
C VAL A 126 39.12 -36.05 53.47
N SER A 127 38.38 -36.93 52.77
CA SER A 127 37.36 -37.97 53.12
C SER A 127 36.30 -37.83 54.26
N ASP A 128 35.15 -38.52 54.33
CA ASP A 128 34.59 -39.67 53.58
C ASP A 128 33.12 -39.99 54.03
N ARG A 129 32.37 -40.72 53.18
CA ARG A 129 31.21 -41.67 53.42
C ARG A 129 29.73 -41.24 53.32
N ASP A 130 29.10 -41.78 52.27
CA ASP A 130 27.87 -42.60 52.13
C ASP A 130 26.44 -42.15 52.54
N SER A 131 25.54 -42.51 51.62
CA SER A 131 24.11 -42.87 51.70
C SER A 131 23.01 -41.79 51.64
N ASP A 132 22.17 -41.93 50.59
CA ASP A 132 20.72 -41.77 50.47
C ASP A 132 19.99 -40.73 51.34
N GLU A 133 19.40 -39.72 50.70
CA GLU A 133 17.93 -39.54 50.67
C GLU A 133 17.53 -38.35 49.80
N GLU A 134 16.39 -38.50 49.14
CA GLU A 134 15.73 -37.52 48.29
C GLU A 134 15.55 -36.17 48.97
N VAL A 135 16.06 -35.12 48.33
CA VAL A 135 15.39 -33.82 48.34
C VAL A 135 15.11 -33.51 46.89
N THR A 136 13.92 -33.89 46.40
CA THR A 136 13.47 -33.50 45.06
C THR A 136 13.33 -31.97 45.02
N PRO A 137 14.19 -31.25 44.29
CA PRO A 137 14.01 -29.84 44.07
C PRO A 137 12.93 -29.70 43.01
N ILE A 138 11.93 -28.87 43.29
CA ILE A 138 10.87 -28.44 42.36
C ILE A 138 11.48 -28.21 40.96
N PRO A 139 10.95 -28.80 39.87
CA PRO A 139 11.56 -28.70 38.55
C PRO A 139 11.35 -27.30 37.95
N VAL A 140 12.35 -26.43 38.07
CA VAL A 140 12.40 -25.04 37.53
C VAL A 140 12.59 -25.02 35.99
N SER A 141 12.13 -26.05 35.26
CA SER A 141 12.55 -26.31 33.87
C SER A 141 11.63 -25.75 32.76
N LYS A 142 10.49 -25.11 33.09
CA LYS A 142 9.46 -24.72 32.08
C LYS A 142 8.98 -23.26 32.12
N SER A 143 9.71 -22.33 32.75
CA SER A 143 9.33 -20.90 32.79
C SER A 143 10.28 -19.98 32.01
N PHE A 144 9.70 -19.00 31.33
CA PHE A 144 10.40 -18.08 30.45
C PHE A 144 9.99 -16.62 30.68
N THR A 145 10.89 -15.71 30.29
CA THR A 145 10.66 -14.27 30.32
C THR A 145 11.02 -13.67 28.96
N SER A 146 10.33 -12.62 28.53
CA SER A 146 10.69 -11.92 27.31
C SER A 146 12.08 -11.30 27.40
N ALA A 147 12.95 -11.69 26.47
CA ALA A 147 14.32 -11.16 26.39
C ALA A 147 14.33 -9.65 26.13
N VAL A 148 13.39 -9.18 25.31
CA VAL A 148 13.25 -7.76 24.95
C VAL A 148 12.72 -6.94 26.13
N THR A 149 11.77 -7.48 26.90
CA THR A 149 11.29 -6.82 28.12
C THR A 149 12.40 -6.72 29.15
N MET A 150 13.19 -7.78 29.35
CA MET A 150 14.32 -7.73 30.28
C MET A 150 15.39 -6.75 29.85
N ALA A 151 15.72 -6.68 28.55
CA ALA A 151 16.65 -5.67 28.02
C ALA A 151 16.20 -4.22 28.29
N ARG A 152 14.91 -4.02 28.57
CA ARG A 152 14.29 -2.71 28.85
C ARG A 152 13.80 -2.58 30.29
N PHE A 153 14.10 -3.54 31.16
CA PHE A 153 13.56 -3.63 32.51
C PHE A 153 13.70 -2.34 33.32
N PRO A 154 14.88 -1.66 33.35
CA PRO A 154 15.06 -0.46 34.17
C PRO A 154 14.10 0.66 33.80
N PHE A 155 13.86 0.84 32.50
CA PHE A 155 13.03 1.93 31.98
C PHE A 155 11.53 1.72 32.18
N LYS A 156 11.12 0.46 32.40
CA LYS A 156 9.71 0.09 32.52
C LYS A 156 9.28 -0.12 33.98
N TYR A 157 10.16 -0.68 34.81
CA TYR A 157 9.80 -1.13 36.15
C TYR A 157 10.49 -0.37 37.27
N LEU A 158 11.44 0.52 36.97
CA LEU A 158 12.07 1.39 37.96
C LEU A 158 11.63 2.83 37.75
N GLN A 159 11.76 3.62 38.81
CA GLN A 159 11.44 5.05 38.81
C GLN A 159 12.59 5.85 39.44
N GLY A 160 12.68 7.13 39.05
CA GLY A 160 13.63 8.08 39.63
C GLY A 160 15.10 7.67 39.49
N ALA A 161 15.89 7.93 40.54
CA ALA A 161 17.34 7.72 40.55
C ALA A 161 17.77 6.26 40.33
N ASN A 162 16.91 5.29 40.63
CA ASN A 162 17.21 3.86 40.47
C ASN A 162 17.29 3.44 39.00
N VAL A 163 16.53 4.08 38.10
CA VAL A 163 16.62 3.83 36.64
C VAL A 163 18.04 4.11 36.15
N LYS A 164 18.56 5.29 36.51
CA LYS A 164 19.90 5.75 36.09
C LYS A 164 20.99 4.82 36.62
N ARG A 165 20.98 4.53 37.93
CA ARG A 165 21.96 3.66 38.60
C ARG A 165 22.00 2.24 38.02
N VAL A 166 20.83 1.65 37.76
CA VAL A 166 20.75 0.30 37.17
C VAL A 166 21.18 0.33 35.71
N ASN A 167 20.75 1.33 34.94
CA ASN A 167 21.09 1.44 33.53
C ASN A 167 22.61 1.56 33.31
N GLU A 168 23.25 2.52 33.96
CA GLU A 168 24.69 2.78 33.82
C GLU A 168 25.53 1.53 34.15
N ARG A 169 25.14 0.79 35.19
CA ARG A 169 25.92 -0.37 35.65
C ARG A 169 25.68 -1.64 34.83
N PHE A 170 24.44 -1.90 34.40
CA PHE A 170 24.04 -3.22 33.85
C PHE A 170 23.51 -3.22 32.41
N TYR A 171 23.13 -2.07 31.85
CA TYR A 171 22.42 -2.02 30.55
C TYR A 171 23.09 -1.13 29.51
N GLU A 172 23.69 -0.01 29.93
CA GLU A 172 24.35 0.95 29.05
C GLU A 172 25.51 0.31 28.26
N GLY A 173 25.68 0.71 26.99
CA GLY A 173 26.75 0.19 26.14
C GLY A 173 26.59 -1.29 25.79
N ASP A 174 25.34 -1.75 25.58
CA ASP A 174 25.00 -3.13 25.26
C ASP A 174 25.42 -4.17 26.34
N LYS A 175 25.73 -3.74 27.57
CA LYS A 175 26.10 -4.62 28.70
C LYS A 175 25.10 -5.76 28.91
N PHE A 176 23.80 -5.49 28.73
CA PHE A 176 22.77 -6.53 28.81
C PHE A 176 22.99 -7.64 27.76
N TRP A 177 23.31 -7.29 26.52
CA TRP A 177 23.50 -8.27 25.43
C TRP A 177 24.91 -8.87 25.41
N ASN A 178 25.88 -8.22 26.05
CA ASN A 178 27.24 -8.74 26.25
C ASN A 178 27.31 -9.81 27.35
N ARG A 179 26.21 -10.00 28.07
CA ARG A 179 26.01 -11.15 28.95
C ARG A 179 25.61 -12.39 28.14
N THR A 180 25.95 -13.56 28.67
CA THR A 180 25.48 -14.85 28.16
C THR A 180 23.99 -15.08 28.44
N TRP A 181 23.22 -15.31 27.37
CA TRP A 181 21.81 -15.70 27.41
C TRP A 181 21.57 -16.96 26.59
N ASP A 182 20.71 -17.83 27.08
CA ASP A 182 20.16 -18.93 26.29
C ASP A 182 18.86 -18.43 25.67
N LEU A 183 18.87 -18.19 24.35
CA LEU A 183 17.74 -17.62 23.63
C LEU A 183 16.80 -18.71 23.12
N TYR A 184 15.51 -18.43 23.27
CA TYR A 184 14.42 -19.23 22.76
C TYR A 184 13.52 -18.34 21.90
N TYR A 185 12.77 -18.92 20.98
CA TYR A 185 11.66 -18.24 20.33
C TYR A 185 10.36 -19.01 20.55
N LEU A 186 9.26 -18.28 20.62
CA LEU A 186 7.93 -18.86 20.64
C LEU A 186 7.17 -18.44 19.36
N PRO A 187 6.63 -19.39 18.57
CA PRO A 187 5.80 -19.06 17.42
C PRO A 187 4.54 -18.30 17.87
N VAL A 188 4.37 -17.07 17.40
CA VAL A 188 3.19 -16.25 17.65
C VAL A 188 2.64 -15.67 16.34
N PRO A 189 1.32 -15.48 16.20
CA PRO A 189 0.76 -14.93 14.98
C PRO A 189 1.17 -13.48 14.71
N LYS A 190 1.24 -13.09 13.43
CA LYS A 190 1.55 -11.70 13.00
C LYS A 190 0.62 -10.66 13.62
N VAL A 191 -0.64 -11.01 13.86
CA VAL A 191 -1.63 -10.12 14.51
C VAL A 191 -1.29 -9.82 15.98
N VAL A 192 -0.56 -10.71 16.65
CA VAL A 192 -0.14 -10.54 18.05
C VAL A 192 1.19 -9.78 18.12
N LEU A 193 2.19 -10.22 17.35
CA LEU A 193 3.51 -9.60 17.27
C LEU A 193 4.10 -9.78 15.87
N GLN A 194 4.51 -8.67 15.23
CA GLN A 194 5.08 -8.68 13.88
C GLN A 194 6.55 -9.11 13.83
N THR A 195 7.23 -9.15 14.97
CA THR A 195 8.64 -9.55 15.12
C THR A 195 8.75 -10.89 15.86
N PRO A 196 9.86 -11.63 15.72
CA PRO A 196 10.11 -12.83 16.51
C PRO A 196 9.93 -12.62 18.01
N PHE A 197 9.13 -13.46 18.67
CA PHE A 197 8.94 -13.38 20.12
C PHE A 197 10.08 -14.11 20.84
N LEU A 198 11.11 -13.36 21.19
CA LEU A 198 12.32 -13.88 21.84
C LEU A 198 12.17 -13.98 23.36
N LEU A 199 12.58 -15.13 23.88
CA LEU A 199 12.49 -15.51 25.28
C LEU A 199 13.87 -15.91 25.83
N ILE A 200 14.02 -15.75 27.14
CA ILE A 200 15.13 -16.25 27.96
C ILE A 200 14.54 -17.06 29.13
N ARG A 201 15.33 -17.94 29.74
CA ARG A 201 14.86 -18.66 30.92
C ARG A 201 14.60 -17.71 32.08
N THR A 202 13.53 -17.93 32.84
CA THR A 202 13.22 -17.09 34.01
C THR A 202 14.36 -17.11 35.03
N SER A 203 15.02 -18.26 35.22
CA SER A 203 16.20 -18.39 36.10
C SER A 203 17.34 -17.46 35.68
N GLN A 204 17.57 -17.31 34.36
CA GLN A 204 18.55 -16.39 33.82
C GLN A 204 18.16 -14.93 34.08
N ALA A 205 16.89 -14.57 33.93
CA ALA A 205 16.40 -13.23 34.26
C ALA A 205 16.49 -12.93 35.76
N GLN A 206 16.14 -13.90 36.62
CA GLN A 206 16.20 -13.76 38.07
C GLN A 206 17.63 -13.56 38.56
N ALA A 207 18.59 -14.33 38.03
CA ALA A 207 20.00 -14.17 38.36
C ALA A 207 20.54 -12.75 38.06
N LEU A 208 20.06 -12.11 36.98
CA LEU A 208 20.40 -10.70 36.70
C LEU A 208 19.79 -9.76 37.76
N LEU A 209 18.54 -9.98 38.16
CA LEU A 209 17.92 -9.16 39.20
C LEU A 209 18.59 -9.35 40.56
N ASP A 210 19.00 -10.57 40.91
CA ASP A 210 19.70 -10.87 42.17
C ASP A 210 21.07 -10.18 42.20
N GLU A 211 21.77 -10.15 41.07
CA GLU A 211 23.02 -9.40 40.91
C GLU A 211 22.79 -7.89 41.08
N ILE A 212 21.75 -7.34 40.45
CA ILE A 212 21.38 -5.91 40.59
C ILE A 212 21.03 -5.59 42.04
N ASN A 213 20.24 -6.44 42.69
CA ASN A 213 19.82 -6.31 44.08
C ASN A 213 21.02 -6.28 45.02
N SER A 214 21.94 -7.24 44.85
CA SER A 214 23.18 -7.33 45.63
C SER A 214 24.09 -6.13 45.41
N ALA A 215 24.21 -5.68 44.16
CA ALA A 215 25.13 -4.62 43.78
C ALA A 215 24.67 -3.21 44.15
N LEU A 216 23.35 -2.97 44.21
CA LEU A 216 22.76 -1.64 44.40
C LEU A 216 21.86 -1.53 45.64
N ASN A 217 21.76 -2.61 46.43
CA ASN A 217 20.89 -2.76 47.59
C ASN A 217 19.42 -2.46 47.24
N LEU A 218 18.91 -3.18 46.24
CA LEU A 218 17.53 -3.09 45.75
C LEU A 218 16.78 -4.42 46.02
N ASN A 219 15.45 -4.40 45.85
CA ASN A 219 14.60 -5.59 45.98
C ASN A 219 13.73 -5.78 44.73
N LEU A 220 14.39 -6.04 43.60
CA LEU A 220 13.77 -6.27 42.30
C LEU A 220 13.39 -7.74 42.15
N THR A 221 12.13 -7.98 41.80
CA THR A 221 11.56 -9.31 41.57
C THR A 221 10.93 -9.42 40.18
N LEU A 222 10.75 -10.64 39.66
CA LEU A 222 9.99 -10.88 38.43
C LEU A 222 8.48 -11.04 38.67
N THR A 223 8.05 -11.25 39.92
CA THR A 223 6.65 -11.45 40.34
C THR A 223 6.18 -10.32 41.26
N GLY A 224 4.87 -10.07 41.28
CA GLY A 224 4.24 -9.04 42.12
C GLY A 224 3.25 -8.16 41.36
N VAL A 225 2.69 -7.16 42.06
CA VAL A 225 1.71 -6.22 41.49
C VAL A 225 2.33 -5.47 40.30
N SER A 226 1.61 -5.37 39.18
CA SER A 226 2.04 -4.70 37.93
C SER A 226 3.15 -5.41 37.13
N LYS A 227 3.42 -6.69 37.44
CA LYS A 227 4.40 -7.55 36.76
C LYS A 227 3.74 -8.69 35.98
N GLU A 228 2.46 -8.57 35.70
CA GLU A 228 1.70 -9.55 34.92
C GLU A 228 2.32 -9.69 33.52
N GLY A 229 2.61 -10.93 33.10
CA GLY A 229 3.24 -11.23 31.82
C GLY A 229 4.78 -11.19 31.79
N LEU A 230 5.46 -10.89 32.90
CA LEU A 230 6.93 -11.02 32.97
C LEU A 230 7.39 -12.49 32.99
N VAL A 231 6.62 -13.36 33.63
CA VAL A 231 6.90 -14.80 33.67
C VAL A 231 5.82 -15.52 32.86
N ILE A 232 6.26 -16.38 31.95
CA ILE A 232 5.43 -17.25 31.14
C ILE A 232 5.72 -18.69 31.58
N GLU A 233 4.71 -19.36 32.13
CA GLU A 233 4.77 -20.78 32.50
C GLU A 233 3.94 -21.59 31.51
N ILE A 234 4.58 -22.61 30.93
CA ILE A 234 3.98 -23.48 29.90
C ILE A 234 4.07 -24.92 30.39
N ASP A 235 3.09 -25.31 31.21
CA ASP A 235 3.09 -26.59 31.91
C ASP A 235 2.36 -27.71 31.16
N ASN A 236 1.80 -27.41 29.99
CA ASN A 236 1.04 -28.36 29.17
C ASN A 236 1.83 -28.75 27.91
N GLU A 237 2.11 -30.04 27.75
CA GLU A 237 2.89 -30.60 26.63
C GLU A 237 2.16 -30.48 25.28
N LYS A 238 0.84 -30.28 25.29
CA LYS A 238 0.03 -30.04 24.08
C LYS A 238 0.10 -28.59 23.58
N LEU A 239 0.67 -27.67 24.36
CA LEU A 239 0.84 -26.27 23.97
C LEU A 239 2.18 -26.06 23.25
N PRO A 240 2.28 -25.07 22.33
CA PRO A 240 3.55 -24.75 21.69
C PRO A 240 4.61 -24.37 22.73
N GLN A 241 5.72 -25.09 22.69
CA GLN A 241 6.85 -24.91 23.58
C GLN A 241 7.89 -23.95 22.95
N PRO A 242 8.57 -23.11 23.75
CA PRO A 242 9.65 -22.29 23.28
C PRO A 242 10.78 -23.13 22.69
N VAL A 243 11.17 -22.81 21.46
CA VAL A 243 12.20 -23.53 20.72
C VAL A 243 13.54 -22.87 20.97
N TYR A 244 14.52 -23.65 21.42
CA TYR A 244 15.86 -23.15 21.70
C TYR A 244 16.57 -22.73 20.40
N LEU A 245 17.01 -21.47 20.35
CA LEU A 245 17.76 -20.91 19.22
C LEU A 245 19.26 -21.09 19.37
N GLY A 246 19.76 -21.04 20.61
CA GLY A 246 21.18 -21.07 20.91
C GLY A 246 21.59 -20.05 21.96
N ARG A 247 22.88 -20.10 22.32
CA ARG A 247 23.48 -19.19 23.28
C ARG A 247 24.03 -17.94 22.59
N CYS A 248 23.70 -16.76 23.11
CA CYS A 248 24.28 -15.49 22.71
C CYS A 248 25.07 -14.85 23.85
N SER A 249 26.18 -14.20 23.54
CA SER A 249 27.02 -13.44 24.50
C SER A 249 27.39 -12.06 23.97
N ASN A 250 26.82 -11.66 22.82
CA ASN A 250 26.92 -10.32 22.25
C ASN A 250 25.73 -10.09 21.30
N ARG A 251 25.55 -8.82 20.92
CA ARG A 251 24.43 -8.37 20.08
C ARG A 251 24.45 -8.97 18.67
N ASP A 252 25.61 -9.07 18.03
CA ASP A 252 25.72 -9.63 16.68
C ASP A 252 25.35 -11.10 16.63
N ARG A 253 25.74 -11.87 17.65
CA ARG A 253 25.34 -13.27 17.79
C ARG A 253 23.84 -13.39 18.00
N LYS A 254 23.23 -12.50 18.79
CA LYS A 254 21.76 -12.44 18.93
C LYS A 254 21.08 -12.18 17.59
N ALA A 255 21.56 -11.22 16.79
CA ALA A 255 20.99 -10.92 15.48
C ALA A 255 21.08 -12.12 14.52
N LYS A 256 22.22 -12.83 14.51
CA LYS A 256 22.42 -14.07 13.72
C LYS A 256 21.54 -15.24 14.16
N LEU A 257 21.13 -15.28 15.42
CA LEU A 257 20.20 -16.31 15.92
C LEU A 257 18.76 -15.95 15.60
N GLU A 258 18.40 -14.67 15.73
CA GLU A 258 17.09 -14.13 15.37
C GLU A 258 16.79 -14.26 13.87
N SER A 259 17.80 -14.08 13.00
CA SER A 259 17.63 -14.25 11.55
C SER A 259 17.32 -15.68 11.11
N LYS A 260 17.48 -16.67 12.00
CA LYS A 260 17.13 -18.08 11.75
C LYS A 260 15.69 -18.40 12.15
N VAL A 261 14.97 -17.47 12.77
CA VAL A 261 13.58 -17.69 13.18
C VAL A 261 12.69 -17.68 11.94
N PRO A 262 11.82 -18.69 11.74
CA PRO A 262 10.85 -18.69 10.66
C PRO A 262 9.92 -17.47 10.69
N SER A 263 9.35 -17.11 9.54
CA SER A 263 8.36 -16.03 9.47
C SER A 263 7.17 -16.30 10.40
N PRO A 264 6.62 -15.28 11.10
CA PRO A 264 5.50 -15.49 12.00
C PRO A 264 4.26 -16.01 11.25
N LEU A 265 3.49 -16.90 11.89
CA LEU A 265 2.29 -17.51 11.33
C LEU A 265 1.16 -16.46 11.16
N GLU A 266 0.21 -16.69 10.26
CA GLU A 266 -0.96 -15.82 10.12
C GLU A 266 -1.96 -16.02 11.25
N ASN A 267 -2.14 -17.26 11.70
CA ASN A 267 -2.99 -17.66 12.82
C ASN A 267 -2.20 -18.54 13.80
N TRP A 268 -2.82 -18.93 14.91
CA TRP A 268 -2.15 -19.75 15.93
C TRP A 268 -1.79 -21.16 15.44
N GLY A 269 -2.38 -21.65 14.36
CA GLY A 269 -2.11 -22.97 13.79
C GLY A 269 -3.10 -24.07 14.25
N PRO A 270 -2.99 -25.28 13.69
CA PRO A 270 -3.98 -26.35 13.86
C PRO A 270 -4.02 -26.95 15.27
N TRP A 271 -2.97 -26.76 16.10
CA TRP A 271 -2.94 -27.26 17.48
C TRP A 271 -4.01 -26.63 18.37
N THR A 272 -4.56 -25.47 17.99
CA THR A 272 -5.68 -24.83 18.70
C THR A 272 -6.93 -25.71 18.77
N GLN A 273 -7.10 -26.62 17.82
CA GLN A 273 -8.20 -27.59 17.80
C GLN A 273 -7.90 -28.85 18.65
N LEU A 274 -6.65 -29.04 19.06
CA LEU A 274 -6.18 -30.21 19.83
C LEU A 274 -6.20 -29.99 21.35
N VAL A 275 -6.60 -28.78 21.79
CA VAL A 275 -6.67 -28.38 23.20
C VAL A 275 -8.07 -27.86 23.53
N GLU A 276 -8.45 -27.97 24.79
CA GLU A 276 -9.74 -27.45 25.26
C GLU A 276 -9.79 -25.91 25.14
N PRO A 277 -10.93 -25.30 24.79
CA PRO A 277 -11.02 -23.86 24.52
C PRO A 277 -10.48 -22.98 25.65
N HIS A 278 -10.77 -23.31 26.90
CA HIS A 278 -10.31 -22.53 28.06
C HIS A 278 -8.79 -22.62 28.27
N VAL A 279 -8.15 -23.73 27.86
CA VAL A 279 -6.69 -23.91 27.92
C VAL A 279 -6.03 -23.00 26.87
N PHE A 280 -6.59 -22.96 25.66
CA PHE A 280 -6.15 -22.04 24.60
C PHE A 280 -6.34 -20.58 25.01
N GLU A 281 -7.51 -20.19 25.51
CA GLU A 281 -7.80 -18.82 25.95
C GLU A 281 -6.84 -18.36 27.05
N ASN A 282 -6.54 -19.22 28.03
CA ASN A 282 -5.58 -18.90 29.09
C ASN A 282 -4.16 -18.76 28.54
N TYR A 283 -3.73 -19.65 27.64
CA TYR A 283 -2.44 -19.54 26.97
C TYR A 283 -2.34 -18.25 26.15
N GLU A 284 -3.33 -17.98 25.32
CA GLU A 284 -3.38 -16.78 24.49
C GLU A 284 -3.33 -15.51 25.35
N LYS A 285 -4.07 -15.49 26.45
CA LYS A 285 -4.05 -14.40 27.43
C LYS A 285 -2.66 -14.20 28.03
N LYS A 286 -1.99 -15.26 28.48
CA LYS A 286 -0.62 -15.21 29.02
C LYS A 286 0.37 -14.64 28.01
N ILE A 287 0.31 -15.10 26.75
CA ILE A 287 1.20 -14.60 25.69
C ILE A 287 0.90 -13.13 25.36
N LYS A 288 -0.37 -12.75 25.21
CA LYS A 288 -0.78 -11.35 24.97
C LYS A 288 -0.33 -10.42 26.11
N GLN A 289 -0.44 -10.85 27.35
CA GLN A 289 0.07 -10.12 28.52
C GLN A 289 1.59 -9.94 28.44
N SER A 290 2.33 -11.00 28.12
CA SER A 290 3.79 -10.89 27.97
C SER A 290 4.20 -10.00 26.79
N VAL A 291 3.53 -10.09 25.65
CA VAL A 291 3.77 -9.21 24.50
C VAL A 291 3.45 -7.74 24.83
N ALA A 292 2.44 -7.47 25.65
CA ALA A 292 2.16 -6.12 26.15
C ALA A 292 3.33 -5.56 27.02
N THR A 293 4.15 -6.43 27.61
CA THR A 293 5.36 -5.99 28.32
C THR A 293 6.46 -5.49 27.36
N ILE A 294 6.49 -5.95 26.10
CA ILE A 294 7.43 -5.48 25.07
C ILE A 294 7.02 -4.11 24.51
N LYS A 295 5.72 -3.92 24.31
CA LYS A 295 5.15 -2.68 23.77
C LYS A 295 5.45 -1.55 24.75
N ILE A 296 6.20 -0.54 24.29
CA ILE A 296 6.32 0.72 25.01
C ILE A 296 4.91 1.31 25.07
N LYS A 297 4.50 1.82 26.23
CA LYS A 297 3.27 2.60 26.36
C LYS A 297 3.46 3.82 25.47
N ASN A 298 3.11 3.72 24.19
CA ASN A 298 3.05 4.85 23.30
C ASN A 298 2.20 5.89 24.03
N SER A 299 2.76 7.09 24.22
CA SER A 299 2.09 8.19 24.91
C SER A 299 0.61 8.18 24.57
N ILE A 300 -0.28 8.26 25.56
CA ILE A 300 -1.74 8.26 25.37
C ILE A 300 -2.14 9.28 24.28
N HIS A 301 -1.37 10.36 24.14
CA HIS A 301 -1.51 11.34 23.06
C HIS A 301 -1.27 10.79 21.64
N LYS A 302 -0.33 9.84 21.44
CA LYS A 302 -0.10 9.18 20.15
C LYS A 302 -1.23 8.24 19.77
N GLN A 303 -1.86 7.56 20.74
CA GLN A 303 -3.02 6.71 20.48
C GLN A 303 -4.27 7.56 20.20
N ALA A 304 -4.55 8.57 21.03
CA ALA A 304 -5.65 9.49 20.81
C ALA A 304 -5.54 10.24 19.46
N ALA A 305 -4.33 10.67 19.06
CA ALA A 305 -4.10 11.27 17.76
C ALA A 305 -4.33 10.28 16.61
N ARG A 306 -3.97 9.00 16.78
CA ARG A 306 -4.24 7.95 15.79
C ARG A 306 -5.75 7.69 15.66
N ASP A 307 -6.45 7.59 16.78
CA ASP A 307 -7.90 7.35 16.81
C ASP A 307 -8.67 8.54 16.23
N ALA A 308 -8.27 9.78 16.56
CA ALA A 308 -8.83 10.99 15.96
C ALA A 308 -8.58 11.05 14.44
N ARG A 309 -7.39 10.66 13.98
CA ARG A 309 -7.07 10.58 12.54
C ARG A 309 -7.90 9.52 11.83
N MET A 310 -8.10 8.36 12.45
CA MET A 310 -8.98 7.31 11.92
C MET A 310 -10.43 7.78 11.83
N LYS A 311 -10.94 8.47 12.86
CA LYS A 311 -12.29 9.04 12.86
C LYS A 311 -12.47 10.08 11.75
N LYS A 312 -11.54 11.03 11.64
CA LYS A 312 -11.53 12.03 10.56
C LYS A 312 -11.53 11.39 9.17
N TRP A 313 -10.78 10.31 9.00
CA TRP A 313 -10.79 9.55 7.75
C TRP A 313 -12.14 8.89 7.47
N GLN A 314 -12.78 8.25 8.48
CA GLN A 314 -14.11 7.65 8.30
C GLN A 314 -15.16 8.69 7.91
N GLU A 315 -15.10 9.87 8.50
CA GLU A 315 -15.96 11.01 8.17
C GLU A 315 -15.71 11.48 6.74
N CYS A 316 -14.45 11.73 6.37
CA CYS A 316 -14.07 12.14 5.01
C CYS A 316 -14.48 11.11 3.95
N LEU A 317 -14.19 9.82 4.19
CA LEU A 317 -14.61 8.74 3.29
C LEU A 317 -16.13 8.70 3.13
N GLY A 318 -16.86 8.85 4.23
CA GLY A 318 -18.31 8.94 4.19
C GLY A 318 -18.77 10.10 3.31
N HIS A 319 -18.25 11.31 3.55
CA HIS A 319 -18.60 12.49 2.77
C HIS A 319 -18.35 12.26 1.27
N MET A 320 -17.17 11.75 0.92
CA MET A 320 -16.84 11.44 -0.48
C MET A 320 -17.83 10.44 -1.08
N GLN A 321 -18.12 9.34 -0.38
CA GLN A 321 -19.11 8.37 -0.84
C GLN A 321 -20.49 9.00 -1.07
N ALA A 322 -20.93 9.90 -0.19
CA ALA A 322 -22.23 10.58 -0.32
C ALA A 322 -22.22 11.61 -1.47
N TYR A 323 -21.12 12.32 -1.69
CA TYR A 323 -20.97 13.24 -2.83
C TYR A 323 -20.95 12.53 -4.17
N PHE A 324 -20.50 11.28 -4.23
CA PHE A 324 -20.58 10.42 -5.42
C PHE A 324 -21.90 9.63 -5.49
N GLY A 325 -22.85 9.86 -4.59
CA GLY A 325 -24.14 9.16 -4.59
C GLY A 325 -24.02 7.66 -4.31
N LEU A 326 -22.91 7.20 -3.73
CA LEU A 326 -22.63 5.80 -3.44
C LEU A 326 -23.27 5.34 -2.12
N ARG A 327 -23.78 6.27 -1.32
CA ARG A 327 -24.45 5.98 -0.04
C ARG A 327 -25.53 7.03 0.23
N PRO A 328 -26.44 6.79 1.19
CA PRO A 328 -27.34 7.82 1.68
C PRO A 328 -26.60 9.06 2.18
N ALA A 329 -27.26 10.21 2.10
CA ALA A 329 -26.71 11.48 2.58
C ALA A 329 -26.35 11.40 4.07
N LEU A 330 -25.15 11.89 4.39
CA LEU A 330 -24.64 11.94 5.75
C LEU A 330 -25.33 13.02 6.56
N GLN A 331 -25.82 12.59 7.72
CA GLN A 331 -26.41 13.43 8.75
C GLN A 331 -25.58 13.29 10.02
N SER A 332 -25.24 14.42 10.64
CA SER A 332 -24.53 14.42 11.90
C SER A 332 -25.34 13.70 12.98
N ASN A 333 -24.65 12.94 13.84
CA ASN A 333 -25.21 12.25 15.01
C ASN A 333 -26.19 11.10 14.74
N VAL A 334 -26.30 10.60 13.50
CA VAL A 334 -27.11 9.42 13.17
C VAL A 334 -26.20 8.24 12.80
N PRO A 335 -26.38 7.04 13.40
CA PRO A 335 -25.72 5.83 12.93
C PRO A 335 -26.06 5.58 11.46
N GLN A 336 -25.05 5.62 10.60
CA GLN A 336 -25.25 5.59 9.16
C GLN A 336 -24.78 4.25 8.57
N PRO A 337 -25.48 3.75 7.54
CA PRO A 337 -25.10 2.51 6.88
C PRO A 337 -23.70 2.64 6.26
N SER A 338 -22.96 1.53 6.21
CA SER A 338 -21.60 1.49 5.67
C SER A 338 -21.43 0.27 4.75
N PHE A 339 -20.50 0.37 3.81
CA PHE A 339 -20.05 -0.79 3.03
C PHE A 339 -19.25 -1.76 3.90
N ALA A 340 -18.47 -1.26 4.86
CA ALA A 340 -17.57 -2.06 5.69
C ALA A 340 -18.30 -3.04 6.62
N ASN A 341 -19.56 -2.76 6.98
CA ASN A 341 -20.40 -3.64 7.80
C ASN A 341 -21.51 -4.32 7.01
N GLY A 342 -21.48 -4.24 5.67
CA GLY A 342 -22.45 -4.87 4.78
C GLY A 342 -23.86 -4.28 4.80
N GLN A 343 -24.05 -3.12 5.43
CA GLN A 343 -25.36 -2.44 5.46
C GLN A 343 -25.68 -1.74 4.13
N ILE A 344 -24.66 -1.45 3.32
CA ILE A 344 -24.81 -0.97 1.95
C ILE A 344 -24.32 -2.08 1.01
N GLU A 345 -25.16 -2.45 0.05
CA GLU A 345 -24.78 -3.40 -0.99
C GLU A 345 -23.69 -2.82 -1.90
N ALA A 346 -22.77 -3.70 -2.29
CA ALA A 346 -21.79 -3.45 -3.34
C ALA A 346 -22.43 -2.82 -4.59
N ILE A 347 -21.76 -1.81 -5.15
CA ILE A 347 -22.26 -1.12 -6.34
C ILE A 347 -22.19 -2.00 -7.59
N ASP A 348 -23.17 -1.79 -8.48
CA ASP A 348 -23.19 -2.33 -9.84
C ASP A 348 -22.74 -1.21 -10.79
N VAL A 349 -21.52 -1.32 -11.32
CA VAL A 349 -20.90 -0.28 -12.15
C VAL A 349 -21.60 -0.07 -13.49
N LEU A 350 -22.51 -0.98 -13.87
CA LEU A 350 -23.32 -0.89 -15.08
C LEU A 350 -24.66 -0.19 -14.85
N LYS A 351 -24.94 0.24 -13.61
CA LYS A 351 -26.16 0.97 -13.27
C LYS A 351 -25.83 2.35 -12.73
N PRO A 352 -26.69 3.35 -12.96
CA PRO A 352 -26.54 4.64 -12.30
C PRO A 352 -26.60 4.46 -10.79
N VAL A 353 -25.92 5.35 -10.06
CA VAL A 353 -25.94 5.32 -8.60
C VAL A 353 -27.34 5.56 -8.05
N LYS A 354 -27.66 4.89 -6.94
CA LYS A 354 -29.01 4.86 -6.35
C LYS A 354 -29.36 6.16 -5.61
N TRP A 355 -28.37 6.82 -5.01
CA TRP A 355 -28.58 7.98 -4.15
C TRP A 355 -28.22 9.28 -4.87
N ALA A 356 -28.91 10.35 -4.48
CA ALA A 356 -28.58 11.69 -4.96
C ALA A 356 -27.19 12.12 -4.48
N PHE A 357 -26.49 12.89 -5.31
CA PHE A 357 -25.20 13.49 -4.96
C PHE A 357 -25.39 14.54 -3.87
N GLN A 358 -25.00 14.21 -2.63
CA GLN A 358 -25.18 15.13 -1.49
C GLN A 358 -24.46 16.46 -1.76
N ASP A 359 -25.14 17.58 -1.52
CA ASP A 359 -24.66 18.97 -1.74
C ASP A 359 -24.20 19.30 -3.17
N ALA A 360 -24.22 18.33 -4.08
CA ALA A 360 -23.77 18.42 -5.48
C ALA A 360 -22.46 19.21 -5.68
N PRO A 361 -21.35 18.88 -4.97
CA PRO A 361 -20.12 19.65 -5.02
C PRO A 361 -19.39 19.48 -6.36
N ILE A 362 -18.42 20.36 -6.59
CA ILE A 362 -17.51 20.29 -7.72
C ILE A 362 -16.15 19.83 -7.20
N PHE A 363 -15.64 18.73 -7.71
CA PHE A 363 -14.28 18.29 -7.41
C PHE A 363 -13.31 19.03 -8.33
N ILE A 364 -12.35 19.74 -7.77
CA ILE A 364 -11.28 20.37 -8.52
C ILE A 364 -9.96 19.82 -7.98
N SER A 365 -9.15 19.24 -8.87
CA SER A 365 -7.78 18.87 -8.55
C SER A 365 -6.78 19.84 -9.14
N ILE A 366 -5.75 20.11 -8.36
CA ILE A 366 -4.59 20.90 -8.77
C ILE A 366 -3.32 20.10 -8.54
N ASP A 367 -2.33 20.37 -9.37
CA ASP A 367 -0.95 19.91 -9.23
C ASP A 367 -0.05 20.97 -9.87
N LEU A 368 1.10 21.27 -9.27
CA LEU A 368 2.03 22.29 -9.74
C LEU A 368 3.41 21.70 -9.99
N GLU A 369 4.05 22.18 -11.06
CA GLU A 369 5.48 21.96 -11.28
C GLU A 369 6.21 23.29 -11.13
N TRP A 370 7.36 23.26 -10.46
CA TRP A 370 8.25 24.40 -10.29
C TRP A 370 9.70 23.97 -10.46
N MET A 371 10.58 24.94 -10.65
CA MET A 371 12.00 24.66 -10.89
C MET A 371 12.68 23.99 -9.69
N ASP A 372 13.04 22.72 -9.85
CA ASP A 372 13.48 21.84 -8.76
C ASP A 372 14.83 22.22 -8.14
N CYS A 373 15.73 22.82 -8.93
CA CYS A 373 17.08 23.18 -8.49
C CYS A 373 17.11 24.31 -7.45
N TYR A 374 15.99 24.99 -7.22
CA TYR A 374 15.82 26.01 -6.18
C TYR A 374 14.93 25.54 -5.02
N GLY A 375 14.58 24.25 -4.97
CA GLY A 375 13.72 23.68 -3.93
C GLY A 375 12.35 24.35 -3.86
N SER A 376 11.83 24.56 -2.64
CA SER A 376 10.52 25.19 -2.41
C SER A 376 10.46 26.69 -2.72
N LEU A 377 11.59 27.29 -3.11
CA LEU A 377 11.68 28.66 -3.61
C LEU A 377 11.73 28.71 -5.15
N GLY A 378 11.61 27.56 -5.81
CA GLY A 378 11.56 27.46 -7.26
C GLY A 378 10.44 28.30 -7.87
N SER A 379 10.74 28.91 -9.01
CA SER A 379 9.72 29.62 -9.77
C SER A 379 8.77 28.60 -10.41
N LEU A 380 7.47 28.91 -10.34
CA LEU A 380 6.40 28.10 -10.89
C LEU A 380 6.54 27.99 -12.41
N THR A 381 6.43 26.78 -12.96
CA THR A 381 6.55 26.52 -14.40
C THR A 381 5.24 26.04 -15.00
N GLU A 382 4.49 25.19 -14.28
CA GLU A 382 3.25 24.59 -14.77
C GLU A 382 2.19 24.54 -13.66
N VAL A 383 0.92 24.65 -14.05
CA VAL A 383 -0.24 24.43 -13.18
C VAL A 383 -1.20 23.51 -13.92
N GLY A 384 -1.51 22.37 -13.32
CA GLY A 384 -2.59 21.48 -13.72
C GLY A 384 -3.87 21.82 -12.99
N ILE A 385 -4.98 21.83 -13.70
CA ILE A 385 -6.32 21.99 -13.11
C ILE A 385 -7.23 20.97 -13.76
N SER A 386 -7.86 20.11 -12.97
CA SER A 386 -8.86 19.15 -13.46
C SER A 386 -10.15 19.28 -12.67
N THR A 387 -11.28 19.34 -13.36
CA THR A 387 -12.61 19.52 -12.75
C THR A 387 -13.48 18.30 -13.04
N LEU A 388 -14.18 17.81 -12.01
CA LEU A 388 -15.30 16.88 -12.11
C LEU A 388 -16.52 17.49 -11.42
N ASP A 389 -17.53 17.83 -12.21
CA ASP A 389 -18.83 18.28 -11.72
C ASP A 389 -19.74 17.07 -11.52
N VAL A 390 -20.13 16.76 -10.28
CA VAL A 390 -20.95 15.57 -10.00
C VAL A 390 -22.34 15.62 -10.65
N LEU A 391 -22.84 16.81 -11.02
CA LEU A 391 -24.10 16.90 -11.76
C LEU A 391 -23.98 16.38 -13.20
N ASP A 392 -22.76 16.31 -13.76
CA ASP A 392 -22.51 15.64 -15.04
C ASP A 392 -22.61 14.11 -14.94
N LEU A 393 -22.70 13.57 -13.72
CA LEU A 393 -22.82 12.14 -13.43
C LEU A 393 -24.27 11.70 -13.21
N VAL A 394 -25.24 12.61 -13.17
CA VAL A 394 -26.67 12.29 -12.97
C VAL A 394 -27.16 11.40 -14.10
N GLY A 395 -27.64 10.20 -13.73
CA GLY A 395 -28.11 9.19 -14.68
C GLY A 395 -27.00 8.51 -15.48
N VAL A 396 -25.73 8.83 -15.21
CA VAL A 396 -24.57 8.25 -15.90
C VAL A 396 -24.03 7.09 -15.07
N VAL A 397 -23.88 5.92 -15.69
CA VAL A 397 -23.28 4.75 -15.05
C VAL A 397 -21.78 4.98 -14.81
N PRO A 398 -21.18 4.46 -13.72
CA PRO A 398 -19.75 4.56 -13.48
C PRO A 398 -18.88 3.99 -14.62
N GLY A 399 -19.30 2.84 -15.17
CA GLY A 399 -18.45 2.03 -16.03
C GLY A 399 -17.43 1.22 -15.25
N ASP A 400 -16.86 0.21 -15.89
CA ASP A 400 -15.83 -0.64 -15.32
C ASP A 400 -14.61 0.22 -14.89
N TYR A 401 -14.10 -0.01 -13.68
CA TYR A 401 -13.06 0.84 -13.08
C TYR A 401 -13.36 2.37 -13.07
N GLY A 402 -14.60 2.80 -13.34
CA GLY A 402 -15.01 4.21 -13.46
C GLY A 402 -14.80 4.84 -14.83
N GLU A 403 -14.57 4.07 -15.90
CA GLU A 403 -14.13 4.62 -17.19
C GLU A 403 -15.13 5.58 -17.86
N ILE A 404 -16.41 5.54 -17.49
CA ILE A 404 -17.44 6.42 -18.05
C ILE A 404 -17.49 7.73 -17.26
N TRP A 405 -17.40 7.66 -15.92
CA TRP A 405 -17.34 8.85 -15.08
C TRP A 405 -16.10 9.69 -15.33
N VAL A 406 -14.92 9.07 -15.48
CA VAL A 406 -13.67 9.82 -15.71
C VAL A 406 -13.65 10.58 -17.03
N LYS A 407 -14.45 10.16 -18.03
CA LYS A 407 -14.64 10.92 -19.29
C LYS A 407 -15.34 12.27 -19.08
N ARG A 408 -15.95 12.50 -17.91
CA ARG A 408 -16.56 13.78 -17.53
C ARG A 408 -15.57 14.73 -16.88
N ILE A 409 -14.35 14.28 -16.58
CA ILE A 409 -13.28 15.14 -16.08
C ILE A 409 -12.84 16.07 -17.21
N ARG A 410 -12.70 17.36 -16.90
CA ARG A 410 -12.13 18.35 -17.82
C ARG A 410 -10.86 18.94 -17.25
N SER A 411 -9.80 18.89 -18.05
CA SER A 411 -8.46 19.23 -17.60
C SER A 411 -7.89 20.39 -18.40
N ARG A 412 -7.12 21.22 -17.72
CA ARG A 412 -6.31 22.29 -18.27
C ARG A 412 -4.87 22.11 -17.81
N HIS A 413 -3.96 22.55 -18.66
CA HIS A 413 -2.55 22.56 -18.36
C HIS A 413 -1.99 23.94 -18.71
N LEU A 414 -1.71 24.74 -17.68
CA LEU A 414 -1.22 26.10 -17.81
C LEU A 414 0.30 26.08 -17.69
N ARG A 415 1.00 26.65 -18.68
CA ARG A 415 2.45 26.80 -18.67
C ARG A 415 2.81 28.27 -18.57
N VAL A 416 3.72 28.59 -17.67
CA VAL A 416 4.20 29.96 -17.48
C VAL A 416 5.00 30.40 -18.70
N LYS A 417 4.53 31.47 -19.37
CA LYS A 417 5.04 31.96 -20.66
C LYS A 417 6.51 32.35 -20.62
N GLU A 418 6.93 32.96 -19.52
CA GLU A 418 8.29 33.38 -19.23
C GLU A 418 9.23 32.17 -19.08
N HIS A 419 8.71 31.05 -18.57
CA HIS A 419 9.45 29.82 -18.27
C HIS A 419 9.21 28.71 -19.31
N ARG A 420 8.67 29.04 -20.49
CA ARG A 420 8.26 28.06 -21.51
C ARG A 420 9.33 27.07 -21.97
N ASN A 421 10.61 27.44 -21.84
CA ASN A 421 11.75 26.60 -22.24
C ASN A 421 12.36 25.83 -21.06
N TRP A 422 11.80 25.99 -19.87
CA TRP A 422 12.30 25.37 -18.65
C TRP A 422 11.71 23.96 -18.55
N VAL A 423 12.58 23.00 -18.24
CA VAL A 423 12.22 21.60 -18.05
C VAL A 423 13.04 21.09 -16.87
N ASN A 424 12.38 20.56 -15.86
CA ASN A 424 13.04 19.89 -14.74
C ASN A 424 13.84 18.69 -15.27
N LYS A 425 15.14 18.66 -14.96
CA LYS A 425 16.06 17.58 -15.35
C LYS A 425 16.88 17.05 -14.17
N THR A 426 16.77 17.67 -13.00
CA THR A 426 17.72 17.47 -11.89
C THR A 426 17.32 16.27 -11.05
N TYR A 427 16.13 16.30 -10.44
CA TYR A 427 15.65 15.26 -9.54
C TYR A 427 14.52 14.44 -10.15
N THR A 428 13.72 15.06 -11.01
CA THR A 428 12.57 14.44 -11.62
C THR A 428 12.43 14.96 -13.05
N PRO A 429 12.68 14.12 -14.08
CA PRO A 429 12.54 14.55 -15.46
C PRO A 429 11.08 14.91 -15.76
N GLY A 430 10.83 16.19 -16.02
CA GLY A 430 9.50 16.69 -16.40
C GLY A 430 9.17 16.39 -17.86
N CYS A 431 7.87 16.41 -18.20
CA CYS A 431 7.40 16.29 -19.59
C CYS A 431 6.35 17.38 -19.98
N PRO A 432 6.69 18.67 -19.87
CA PRO A 432 5.78 19.80 -20.11
C PRO A 432 4.98 19.78 -21.42
N ASP A 433 5.56 19.17 -22.45
CA ASP A 433 5.00 19.15 -23.81
C ASP A 433 4.05 17.97 -24.05
N ARG A 434 3.81 17.11 -23.04
CA ARG A 434 3.04 15.86 -23.17
C ARG A 434 1.73 15.87 -22.40
N PHE A 435 0.99 16.98 -22.46
CA PHE A 435 -0.36 17.02 -21.91
C PHE A 435 -1.30 16.13 -22.72
N ARG A 436 -1.93 15.15 -22.06
CA ARG A 436 -2.73 14.10 -22.72
C ARG A 436 -4.22 14.42 -22.81
N PHE A 437 -4.68 15.43 -22.10
CA PHE A 437 -6.11 15.74 -21.93
C PHE A 437 -6.53 17.06 -22.60
N GLY A 438 -5.73 17.55 -23.54
CA GLY A 438 -6.00 18.78 -24.27
C GLY A 438 -4.74 19.41 -24.85
N LYS A 439 -4.72 20.74 -24.90
CA LYS A 439 -3.55 21.53 -25.32
C LYS A 439 -3.07 22.38 -24.15
N SER A 440 -1.75 22.46 -23.99
CA SER A 440 -1.14 23.34 -22.99
C SER A 440 -1.39 24.80 -23.34
N GLU A 441 -1.77 25.60 -22.35
CA GLU A 441 -2.06 27.03 -22.49
C GLU A 441 -0.87 27.85 -21.98
N MET A 442 -0.37 28.79 -22.78
CA MET A 442 0.75 29.64 -22.39
C MET A 442 0.24 30.90 -21.70
N ILE A 443 0.43 30.99 -20.38
CA ILE A 443 -0.11 32.07 -19.55
C ILE A 443 1.05 32.91 -18.99
N PRO A 444 1.03 34.26 -19.11
CA PRO A 444 1.98 35.12 -18.42
C PRO A 444 1.92 34.90 -16.89
N TYR A 445 3.06 34.87 -16.21
CA TYR A 445 3.11 34.65 -14.76
C TYR A 445 2.20 35.61 -13.99
N ALA A 446 2.14 36.88 -14.42
CA ALA A 446 1.30 37.90 -13.81
C ALA A 446 -0.22 37.64 -13.91
N GLU A 447 -0.66 36.89 -14.92
CA GLU A 447 -2.08 36.55 -15.14
C GLU A 447 -2.47 35.20 -14.52
N LEU A 448 -1.48 34.35 -14.25
CA LEU A 448 -1.66 33.01 -13.72
C LEU A 448 -2.59 32.93 -12.50
N PRO A 449 -2.45 33.76 -11.42
CA PRO A 449 -3.36 33.69 -10.28
C PRO A 449 -4.82 33.95 -10.67
N ASN A 450 -5.07 34.89 -11.58
CA ASN A 450 -6.42 35.21 -12.04
C ASN A 450 -7.03 34.06 -12.85
N VAL A 451 -6.23 33.41 -13.70
CA VAL A 451 -6.67 32.25 -14.50
C VAL A 451 -6.97 31.04 -13.60
N VAL A 452 -6.17 30.84 -12.55
CA VAL A 452 -6.43 29.82 -11.52
C VAL A 452 -7.71 30.15 -10.76
N ASP A 453 -7.85 31.38 -10.24
CA ASP A 453 -9.04 31.81 -9.48
C ASP A 453 -10.33 31.66 -10.29
N ALA A 454 -10.29 31.98 -11.59
CA ALA A 454 -11.42 31.82 -12.50
C ALA A 454 -11.89 30.37 -12.63
N ALA A 455 -11.01 29.37 -12.49
CA ALA A 455 -11.40 27.96 -12.53
C ALA A 455 -12.26 27.53 -11.33
N PHE A 456 -12.21 28.29 -10.23
CA PHE A 456 -13.01 28.07 -9.02
C PHE A 456 -14.29 28.91 -8.99
N GLN A 457 -14.67 29.51 -10.12
CA GLN A 457 -15.92 30.27 -10.30
C GLN A 457 -16.78 29.63 -11.39
N PRO A 458 -18.12 29.78 -11.35
CA PRO A 458 -18.99 29.29 -12.42
C PRO A 458 -18.52 29.78 -13.80
N PRO A 459 -18.45 28.91 -14.82
CA PRO A 459 -19.00 27.55 -14.87
C PRO A 459 -18.09 26.42 -14.33
N TYR A 460 -17.01 26.76 -13.61
CA TYR A 460 -15.99 25.86 -13.05
C TYR A 460 -15.17 25.10 -14.10
N MET A 461 -15.16 25.66 -15.31
CA MET A 461 -14.48 25.13 -16.48
C MET A 461 -14.23 26.25 -17.47
N VAL A 462 -13.36 26.00 -18.44
CA VAL A 462 -13.30 26.82 -19.65
C VAL A 462 -14.18 26.17 -20.71
N PRO A 463 -15.32 26.77 -21.08
CA PRO A 463 -16.15 26.30 -22.18
C PRO A 463 -15.39 26.44 -23.50
N SER A 464 -15.63 25.53 -24.44
CA SER A 464 -15.18 25.78 -25.82
C SER A 464 -16.09 26.80 -26.51
N GLU A 465 -15.59 27.52 -27.51
CA GLU A 465 -16.29 28.63 -28.20
C GLU A 465 -17.71 28.28 -28.66
N GLU A 466 -17.96 27.02 -28.98
CA GLU A 466 -19.24 26.52 -29.52
C GLU A 466 -20.07 25.73 -28.50
N GLU A 467 -19.55 25.57 -27.28
CA GLU A 467 -20.19 24.75 -26.25
C GLU A 467 -21.34 25.48 -25.56
N LYS A 468 -22.55 24.93 -25.70
CA LYS A 468 -23.71 25.38 -24.93
C LYS A 468 -23.57 24.92 -23.48
N ILE A 469 -23.28 25.88 -22.60
CA ILE A 469 -23.16 25.65 -21.16
C ILE A 469 -24.54 25.39 -20.57
N ALA A 470 -24.72 24.24 -19.95
CA ALA A 470 -25.95 23.92 -19.26
C ALA A 470 -26.20 24.92 -18.10
N PRO A 471 -27.45 25.38 -17.86
CA PRO A 471 -27.72 26.44 -16.87
C PRO A 471 -27.21 26.14 -15.46
N TYR A 472 -27.22 24.86 -15.03
CA TYR A 472 -26.75 24.46 -13.70
C TYR A 472 -25.25 24.71 -13.49
N LYS A 473 -24.45 24.75 -14.56
CA LYS A 473 -23.00 25.02 -14.45
C LYS A 473 -22.71 26.45 -14.02
N ASN A 474 -23.60 27.40 -14.36
CA ASN A 474 -23.46 28.81 -13.98
C ASN A 474 -23.86 29.10 -12.52
N GLN A 475 -24.31 28.10 -11.77
CA GLN A 475 -24.69 28.25 -10.37
C GLN A 475 -23.47 28.12 -9.46
N LYS A 476 -23.35 29.03 -8.49
CA LYS A 476 -22.33 28.92 -7.43
C LYS A 476 -22.58 27.68 -6.59
N ARG A 477 -21.56 26.84 -6.46
CA ARG A 477 -21.56 25.59 -5.70
C ARG A 477 -20.26 25.43 -4.92
N THR A 478 -20.30 24.57 -3.93
CA THR A 478 -19.13 24.25 -3.09
C THR A 478 -18.11 23.44 -3.89
N VAL A 479 -16.84 23.71 -3.63
CA VAL A 479 -15.71 23.01 -4.24
C VAL A 479 -15.06 22.08 -3.22
N ILE A 480 -14.73 20.87 -3.65
CA ILE A 480 -13.81 19.98 -2.93
C ILE A 480 -12.47 20.00 -3.67
N LEU A 481 -11.43 20.47 -2.99
CA LEU A 481 -10.08 20.49 -3.54
C LEU A 481 -9.44 19.10 -3.39
N VAL A 482 -8.91 18.53 -4.45
CA VAL A 482 -8.33 17.17 -4.47
C VAL A 482 -6.88 17.22 -4.92
N GLY A 483 -6.00 16.46 -4.28
CA GLY A 483 -4.63 16.32 -4.77
C GLY A 483 -3.82 15.29 -4.02
N LEU A 484 -2.51 15.37 -4.19
CA LEU A 484 -1.52 14.59 -3.45
C LEU A 484 -0.55 15.56 -2.77
N ASP A 485 -0.47 15.55 -1.44
CA ASP A 485 0.41 16.46 -0.68
C ASP A 485 0.30 17.95 -1.10
N LEU A 486 -0.94 18.47 -1.09
CA LEU A 486 -1.31 19.82 -1.53
C LEU A 486 -0.59 20.99 -0.84
N HIS A 487 0.21 20.72 0.21
CA HIS A 487 0.84 21.79 0.99
C HIS A 487 1.78 22.64 0.13
N GLY A 488 2.58 22.00 -0.74
CA GLY A 488 3.46 22.70 -1.68
C GLY A 488 2.66 23.55 -2.66
N ASP A 489 1.66 22.94 -3.29
CA ASP A 489 0.80 23.57 -4.29
C ASP A 489 0.11 24.83 -3.75
N VAL A 490 -0.53 24.70 -2.58
CA VAL A 490 -1.23 25.80 -1.92
C VAL A 490 -0.26 26.94 -1.60
N ALA A 491 0.92 26.63 -1.05
CA ALA A 491 1.91 27.65 -0.72
C ALA A 491 2.42 28.40 -1.97
N HIS A 492 2.60 27.70 -3.10
CA HIS A 492 2.99 28.33 -4.35
C HIS A 492 1.89 29.24 -4.93
N LEU A 493 0.62 28.81 -4.89
CA LEU A 493 -0.51 29.62 -5.37
C LEU A 493 -0.79 30.83 -4.48
N GLN A 494 -0.63 30.69 -3.16
CA GLN A 494 -0.68 31.82 -2.23
C GLN A 494 0.38 32.86 -2.53
N ARG A 495 1.64 32.42 -2.75
CA ARG A 495 2.74 33.31 -3.12
C ARG A 495 2.52 33.98 -4.48
N ALA A 496 1.91 33.27 -5.42
CA ALA A 496 1.54 33.81 -6.73
C ALA A 496 0.38 34.84 -6.65
N GLY A 497 -0.29 34.97 -5.50
CA GLY A 497 -1.33 35.97 -5.27
C GLY A 497 -2.75 35.52 -5.63
N SER A 498 -2.98 34.21 -5.76
CA SER A 498 -4.32 33.66 -6.02
C SER A 498 -5.22 33.82 -4.80
N GLN A 499 -6.33 34.54 -4.98
CA GLN A 499 -7.22 34.93 -3.88
C GLN A 499 -7.96 33.74 -3.30
N ILE A 500 -8.27 32.73 -4.12
CA ILE A 500 -8.93 31.49 -3.66
C ILE A 500 -8.06 30.77 -2.63
N PHE A 501 -6.75 30.71 -2.85
CA PHE A 501 -5.83 29.98 -1.99
C PHE A 501 -5.31 30.82 -0.82
N VAL A 502 -5.21 32.15 -0.97
CA VAL A 502 -4.95 33.07 0.15
C VAL A 502 -6.08 32.98 1.18
N ASN A 503 -7.33 32.92 0.72
CA ASN A 503 -8.52 32.89 1.58
C ASN A 503 -8.99 31.46 1.87
N LEU A 504 -8.17 30.42 1.61
CA LEU A 504 -8.56 29.01 1.71
C LEU A 504 -9.17 28.64 3.08
N ASN A 505 -8.65 29.24 4.15
CA ASN A 505 -9.06 28.97 5.53
C ASN A 505 -10.16 29.92 6.05
N GLU A 506 -10.65 30.85 5.22
CA GLU A 506 -11.73 31.75 5.59
C GLU A 506 -13.09 31.07 5.46
N THR A 507 -14.07 31.49 6.27
CA THR A 507 -15.44 30.95 6.24
C THR A 507 -16.18 31.25 4.93
N THR A 508 -15.70 32.22 4.16
CA THR A 508 -16.20 32.64 2.85
C THR A 508 -15.57 31.86 1.70
N SER A 509 -14.62 30.96 1.98
CA SER A 509 -13.95 30.14 0.96
C SER A 509 -14.95 29.32 0.14
N VAL A 510 -14.76 29.29 -1.18
CA VAL A 510 -15.51 28.40 -2.07
C VAL A 510 -15.11 26.93 -1.88
N ILE A 511 -13.89 26.70 -1.38
CA ILE A 511 -13.35 25.37 -1.10
C ILE A 511 -13.83 24.97 0.29
N ARG A 512 -14.73 23.99 0.34
CA ARG A 512 -15.29 23.48 1.60
C ARG A 512 -14.30 22.59 2.33
N GLU A 513 -13.61 21.72 1.60
CA GLU A 513 -12.64 20.79 2.18
C GLU A 513 -11.55 20.43 1.17
N THR A 514 -10.43 19.96 1.71
CA THR A 514 -9.26 19.49 0.95
C THR A 514 -9.07 17.99 1.17
N VAL A 515 -8.87 17.26 0.08
CA VAL A 515 -8.76 15.80 0.06
C VAL A 515 -7.41 15.38 -0.50
N ASP A 516 -6.60 14.74 0.34
CA ASP A 516 -5.40 14.03 -0.10
C ASP A 516 -5.77 12.58 -0.45
N VAL A 517 -5.68 12.23 -1.74
CA VAL A 517 -6.08 10.91 -2.24
C VAL A 517 -5.11 9.82 -1.79
N ALA A 518 -3.83 10.12 -1.59
CA ALA A 518 -2.86 9.17 -1.06
C ALA A 518 -3.12 8.86 0.41
N GLU A 519 -3.53 9.85 1.21
CA GLU A 519 -3.96 9.62 2.58
C GLU A 519 -5.25 8.78 2.64
N LEU A 520 -6.24 9.10 1.80
CA LEU A 520 -7.48 8.32 1.70
C LEU A 520 -7.19 6.85 1.37
N TYR A 521 -6.35 6.61 0.35
CA TYR A 521 -5.94 5.28 -0.05
C TYR A 521 -5.19 4.57 1.08
N ARG A 522 -4.16 5.20 1.65
CA ARG A 522 -3.32 4.61 2.70
C ARG A 522 -4.18 4.08 3.85
N VAL A 523 -5.12 4.88 4.33
CA VAL A 523 -5.96 4.46 5.45
C VAL A 523 -6.93 3.36 5.03
N SER A 524 -7.52 3.43 3.83
CA SER A 524 -8.41 2.37 3.31
C SER A 524 -7.71 1.03 3.11
N ALA A 525 -6.43 1.04 2.70
CA ALA A 525 -5.62 -0.14 2.46
C ALA A 525 -4.90 -0.65 3.73
N GLY A 526 -5.03 0.05 4.87
CA GLY A 526 -4.33 -0.29 6.11
C GLY A 526 -2.82 -0.07 6.05
N GLU A 527 -2.34 0.82 5.18
CA GLU A 527 -0.93 1.08 4.96
C GLU A 527 -0.33 2.08 5.98
N ASN A 528 0.97 1.93 6.23
CA ASN A 528 1.69 2.76 7.20
C ASN A 528 2.22 4.08 6.62
N GLN A 529 2.43 4.15 5.30
CA GLN A 529 3.05 5.30 4.63
C GLN A 529 2.22 5.70 3.41
N ASN A 530 2.19 6.99 3.09
CA ASN A 530 1.54 7.48 1.87
C ASN A 530 2.36 7.01 0.67
N ARG A 531 1.68 6.77 -0.46
CA ARG A 531 2.31 6.46 -1.73
C ARG A 531 2.39 7.71 -2.59
N GLY A 532 3.48 7.87 -3.34
CA GLY A 532 3.53 8.85 -4.42
C GLY A 532 2.57 8.48 -5.55
N LEU A 533 2.26 9.45 -6.42
CA LEU A 533 1.20 9.34 -7.43
C LEU A 533 1.32 8.09 -8.31
N ARG A 534 2.50 7.85 -8.92
CA ARG A 534 2.75 6.67 -9.77
C ARG A 534 2.43 5.35 -9.05
N ALA A 535 2.87 5.22 -7.80
CA ALA A 535 2.67 4.00 -7.02
C ALA A 535 1.20 3.82 -6.63
N LEU A 536 0.51 4.90 -6.26
CA LEU A 536 -0.92 4.90 -5.98
C LEU A 536 -1.73 4.48 -7.20
N LEU A 537 -1.47 5.08 -8.37
CA LEU A 537 -2.14 4.77 -9.62
C LEU A 537 -1.92 3.31 -10.02
N GLY A 538 -0.71 2.78 -9.83
CA GLY A 538 -0.42 1.36 -10.02
C GLY A 538 -1.29 0.45 -9.15
N GLN A 539 -1.45 0.76 -7.86
CA GLN A 539 -2.29 -0.02 -6.95
C GLN A 539 -3.80 0.07 -7.25
N LEU A 540 -4.22 1.15 -7.91
CA LEU A 540 -5.58 1.35 -8.38
C LEU A 540 -5.79 0.80 -9.80
N ASN A 541 -4.76 0.19 -10.39
CA ASN A 541 -4.71 -0.26 -11.76
C ASN A 541 -5.11 0.87 -12.72
N ILE A 542 -4.40 1.99 -12.69
CA ILE A 542 -4.59 3.12 -13.61
C ILE A 542 -3.32 3.28 -14.44
N LEU A 543 -3.45 3.18 -15.76
CA LEU A 543 -2.35 3.46 -16.68
C LEU A 543 -2.11 4.97 -16.72
N SER A 544 -0.89 5.37 -16.38
CA SER A 544 -0.51 6.75 -16.16
C SER A 544 0.78 7.14 -16.89
N PRO A 545 0.74 7.19 -18.24
CA PRO A 545 1.84 7.76 -19.02
C PRO A 545 2.02 9.26 -18.72
N ASP A 546 3.24 9.75 -18.95
CA ASP A 546 3.56 11.18 -18.95
C ASP A 546 3.21 11.91 -17.62
N LEU A 547 3.49 11.26 -16.48
CA LEU A 547 3.56 11.92 -15.16
C LEU A 547 4.71 12.95 -15.13
N HIS A 548 4.65 13.92 -14.22
CA HIS A 548 5.48 15.14 -14.23
C HIS A 548 5.12 16.08 -15.36
N ASN A 549 3.82 16.11 -15.65
CA ASN A 549 3.14 17.14 -16.38
C ASN A 549 1.95 17.51 -15.51
N ALA A 550 1.95 18.73 -14.99
CA ALA A 550 1.03 19.13 -13.94
C ALA A 550 -0.45 18.87 -14.32
N GLY A 551 -0.80 19.11 -15.59
CA GLY A 551 -2.15 18.83 -16.11
C GLY A 551 -2.54 17.35 -16.10
N ASN A 552 -1.61 16.46 -16.45
CA ASN A 552 -1.82 15.02 -16.37
C ASN A 552 -1.93 14.56 -14.91
N ASP A 553 -1.06 15.07 -14.04
CA ASP A 553 -1.00 14.68 -12.63
C ASP A 553 -2.29 15.07 -11.89
N ALA A 554 -2.80 16.29 -12.12
CA ALA A 554 -4.12 16.72 -11.62
C ALA A 554 -5.28 15.84 -12.14
N TYR A 555 -5.24 15.43 -13.42
CA TYR A 555 -6.24 14.49 -13.96
C TYR A 555 -6.16 13.14 -13.25
N TYR A 556 -4.95 12.60 -13.11
CA TYR A 556 -4.75 11.29 -12.50
C TYR A 556 -5.09 11.28 -11.01
N ALA A 557 -4.94 12.39 -10.29
CA ALA A 557 -5.41 12.52 -8.91
C ALA A 557 -6.95 12.38 -8.81
N LEU A 558 -7.71 13.04 -9.68
CA LEU A 558 -9.18 12.84 -9.73
C LEU A 558 -9.57 11.43 -10.19
N HIS A 559 -8.87 10.88 -11.19
CA HIS A 559 -9.10 9.51 -11.63
C HIS A 559 -8.86 8.53 -10.46
N ALA A 560 -7.78 8.72 -9.70
CA ALA A 560 -7.51 7.93 -8.50
C ALA A 560 -8.63 8.04 -7.46
N LEU A 561 -9.17 9.25 -7.23
CA LEU A 561 -10.29 9.44 -6.33
C LEU A 561 -11.54 8.67 -6.79
N VAL A 562 -11.95 8.84 -8.06
CA VAL A 562 -13.11 8.12 -8.63
C VAL A 562 -12.93 6.61 -8.49
N ARG A 563 -11.77 6.10 -8.91
CA ARG A 563 -11.44 4.68 -8.85
C ARG A 563 -11.44 4.14 -7.43
N LEU A 564 -10.89 4.90 -6.48
CA LEU A 564 -10.88 4.56 -5.07
C LEU A 564 -12.30 4.50 -4.51
N MET A 565 -13.17 5.47 -4.85
CA MET A 565 -14.55 5.51 -4.39
C MET A 565 -15.37 4.31 -4.86
N LEU A 566 -15.17 3.86 -6.11
CA LEU A 566 -15.82 2.64 -6.60
C LEU A 566 -15.27 1.38 -5.90
N ARG A 567 -13.95 1.31 -5.69
CA ARG A 567 -13.31 0.19 -4.96
C ARG A 567 -13.83 0.04 -3.54
N VAL A 568 -13.88 1.12 -2.77
CA VAL A 568 -14.36 1.11 -1.37
C VAL A 568 -15.87 0.89 -1.27
N ALA A 569 -16.62 1.19 -2.34
CA ALA A 569 -18.04 0.86 -2.47
C ALA A 569 -18.26 -0.61 -2.88
N GLY A 570 -17.18 -1.41 -2.88
CA GLY A 570 -17.23 -2.84 -3.15
C GLY A 570 -17.66 -3.18 -4.56
N GLU A 571 -17.29 -2.36 -5.56
CA GLU A 571 -17.63 -2.60 -6.95
C GLU A 571 -17.51 -4.08 -7.32
N LYS A 572 -18.56 -4.61 -7.95
CA LYS A 572 -18.47 -5.92 -8.58
C LYS A 572 -17.87 -5.69 -9.95
N VAL A 573 -16.61 -6.10 -10.10
CA VAL A 573 -15.93 -6.13 -11.39
C VAL A 573 -16.80 -6.89 -12.39
N TRP A 574 -16.78 -6.46 -13.66
CA TRP A 574 -17.44 -7.20 -14.74
C TRP A 574 -17.05 -8.69 -14.65
N GLY A 575 -18.02 -9.59 -14.85
CA GLY A 575 -18.07 -10.99 -14.36
C GLY A 575 -16.95 -11.98 -14.74
N TYR A 576 -15.75 -11.51 -15.04
CA TYR A 576 -14.54 -12.27 -15.32
C TYR A 576 -13.64 -12.46 -14.09
N GLU A 577 -13.73 -11.58 -13.09
CA GLU A 577 -13.05 -11.77 -11.81
C GLU A 577 -14.04 -12.28 -10.77
N ASN A 578 -14.44 -13.56 -10.82
CA ASN A 578 -14.86 -14.30 -9.62
C ASN A 578 -15.06 -15.81 -9.87
N ALA A 579 -14.12 -16.62 -9.39
CA ALA A 579 -14.41 -17.78 -8.52
C ALA A 579 -13.10 -18.39 -8.02
N LYS A 580 -12.84 -18.27 -6.71
CA LYS A 580 -12.01 -19.15 -5.87
C LYS A 580 -10.82 -19.84 -6.58
N VAL A 581 -9.60 -19.38 -6.30
CA VAL A 581 -8.46 -20.31 -6.19
C VAL A 581 -8.71 -21.14 -4.93
N GLY A 582 -9.63 -22.11 -5.04
CA GLY A 582 -9.77 -23.17 -4.09
C GLY A 582 -8.57 -24.09 -4.28
N ASN A 583 -7.87 -24.40 -3.19
CA ASN A 583 -6.87 -25.47 -3.13
C ASN A 583 -7.57 -26.83 -3.29
N GLU A 584 -8.09 -27.12 -4.47
CA GLU A 584 -8.41 -28.49 -4.87
C GLU A 584 -7.51 -28.81 -6.06
N GLU A 585 -6.42 -29.53 -5.77
CA GLU A 585 -5.65 -30.22 -6.79
C GLU A 585 -6.60 -31.11 -7.59
N PRO A 586 -6.74 -30.93 -8.92
CA PRO A 586 -7.52 -31.86 -9.71
C PRO A 586 -6.78 -33.19 -9.73
N ASN A 587 -7.40 -34.18 -9.09
CA ASN A 587 -6.98 -35.57 -9.11
C ASN A 587 -7.05 -36.10 -10.56
N VAL A 588 -5.96 -35.94 -11.32
CA VAL A 588 -5.81 -36.50 -12.66
C VAL A 588 -5.65 -38.01 -12.53
N LYS A 589 -6.76 -38.74 -12.66
CA LYS A 589 -6.71 -40.16 -13.00
C LYS A 589 -6.19 -40.29 -14.43
N ARG A 590 -4.97 -40.81 -14.57
CA ARG A 590 -4.45 -41.35 -15.84
C ARG A 590 -5.38 -42.46 -16.31
N ASN A 591 -5.95 -42.30 -17.50
CA ASN A 591 -6.37 -43.43 -18.32
C ASN A 591 -5.73 -43.24 -19.70
N ASP A 592 -4.69 -44.03 -19.95
CA ASP A 592 -4.24 -44.39 -21.29
C ASP A 592 -5.34 -45.24 -21.97
N GLU A 593 -5.73 -44.91 -23.19
CA GLU A 593 -5.72 -45.83 -24.35
C GLU A 593 -6.44 -45.27 -25.60
N CYS A 594 -5.58 -44.76 -26.48
CA CYS A 594 -5.50 -44.86 -27.94
C CYS A 594 -6.53 -45.75 -28.72
N LYS A 595 -7.17 -45.11 -29.72
CA LYS A 595 -7.55 -45.59 -31.09
C LYS A 595 -8.70 -46.62 -31.24
N LYS A 596 -9.75 -46.20 -31.97
CA LYS A 596 -9.96 -46.52 -33.41
C LYS A 596 -11.17 -45.78 -33.99
N GLU A 597 -11.00 -45.35 -35.24
CA GLU A 597 -11.93 -44.65 -36.14
C GLU A 597 -13.05 -45.58 -36.72
N PRO A 598 -14.06 -45.01 -37.44
CA PRO A 598 -15.45 -45.48 -37.49
C PRO A 598 -15.77 -46.43 -38.66
N PRO A 599 -17.05 -46.80 -38.86
CA PRO A 599 -17.68 -46.32 -40.10
C PRO A 599 -19.21 -46.04 -40.05
N PHE A 600 -19.63 -45.22 -41.02
CA PHE A 600 -20.98 -44.97 -41.52
C PHE A 600 -21.78 -46.24 -41.87
N THR A 601 -23.12 -46.25 -41.67
CA THR A 601 -24.15 -46.20 -42.74
C THR A 601 -25.56 -46.61 -42.27
N ALA A 602 -26.56 -45.99 -42.92
CA ALA A 602 -27.89 -46.51 -43.29
C ALA A 602 -29.08 -46.50 -42.29
N ASN A 603 -30.02 -45.57 -42.57
CA ASN A 603 -31.49 -45.71 -42.41
C ASN A 603 -32.00 -46.88 -43.30
N PRO A 604 -33.22 -47.48 -43.15
CA PRO A 604 -34.50 -46.75 -42.96
C PRO A 604 -35.71 -47.51 -42.30
N LYS A 605 -36.85 -46.78 -42.21
CA LYS A 605 -38.29 -47.20 -42.28
C LYS A 605 -39.15 -47.43 -41.01
N ASP A 606 -40.18 -46.56 -40.95
CA ASP A 606 -41.63 -46.77 -40.75
C ASP A 606 -42.20 -47.46 -39.49
N GLN A 607 -42.95 -46.67 -38.70
CA GLN A 607 -44.40 -46.84 -38.40
C GLN A 607 -44.89 -45.63 -37.57
N ARG A 608 -45.62 -44.67 -38.14
CA ARG A 608 -47.09 -44.54 -38.31
C ARG A 608 -47.91 -44.22 -37.03
N LYS A 609 -48.75 -43.18 -37.21
CA LYS A 609 -49.99 -42.75 -36.51
C LYS A 609 -49.82 -41.70 -35.41
N ASP A 610 -50.17 -40.44 -35.69
CA ASP A 610 -51.52 -39.82 -35.77
C ASP A 610 -51.77 -39.08 -34.44
N LEU A 611 -52.36 -37.90 -34.31
CA LEU A 611 -52.86 -36.82 -35.15
C LEU A 611 -53.34 -35.80 -34.09
N ARG A 612 -53.06 -34.51 -34.24
CA ARG A 612 -54.03 -33.48 -33.84
C ARG A 612 -53.74 -32.16 -34.54
N ASP A 613 -54.79 -31.72 -35.19
CA ASP A 613 -54.85 -30.66 -36.17
C ASP A 613 -54.70 -29.25 -35.60
N ARG A 614 -54.16 -28.45 -36.51
CA ARG A 614 -54.07 -26.99 -36.66
C ARG A 614 -55.46 -26.44 -37.15
N PRO A 615 -55.65 -25.18 -37.64
CA PRO A 615 -54.78 -23.99 -37.70
C PRO A 615 -55.48 -22.59 -37.52
N THR A 616 -54.64 -21.53 -37.55
CA THR A 616 -54.79 -20.15 -38.12
C THR A 616 -56.11 -19.35 -38.06
N PHE A 617 -56.00 -18.02 -37.79
CA PHE A 617 -56.05 -16.98 -38.84
C PHE A 617 -55.67 -15.57 -38.33
N GLU A 618 -54.99 -14.81 -39.19
CA GLU A 618 -54.72 -13.37 -39.13
C GLU A 618 -55.96 -12.53 -39.54
N SER A 619 -56.05 -11.27 -39.11
CA SER A 619 -55.96 -10.07 -39.98
C SER A 619 -56.73 -8.84 -39.46
N MET A 620 -56.15 -7.66 -39.78
CA MET A 620 -56.76 -6.32 -40.01
C MET A 620 -57.37 -5.56 -38.81
N ALA A 621 -56.96 -4.36 -38.43
CA ALA A 621 -56.69 -3.06 -39.10
C ALA A 621 -57.85 -2.04 -38.88
N ALA A 622 -57.45 -0.77 -38.67
CA ALA A 622 -58.22 0.49 -38.67
C ALA A 622 -59.08 0.80 -37.43
N MET A 623 -59.37 2.04 -37.03
CA MET A 623 -58.87 3.43 -37.15
C MET A 623 -59.91 4.29 -36.35
N TYR A 624 -59.58 5.56 -36.05
CA TYR A 624 -60.46 6.67 -35.56
C TYR A 624 -60.85 6.61 -34.06
N GLU A 625 -61.01 7.68 -33.28
CA GLU A 625 -60.93 9.17 -33.37
C GLU A 625 -60.94 9.65 -31.89
N GLU A 626 -60.02 10.49 -31.43
CA GLU A 626 -60.18 11.94 -31.11
C GLU A 626 -61.44 12.44 -30.35
N ALA A 627 -61.17 13.38 -29.41
CA ALA A 627 -62.00 14.38 -28.70
C ALA A 627 -62.06 14.17 -27.17
N ASP A 628 -61.28 14.93 -26.39
CA ASP A 628 -61.57 16.26 -25.82
C ASP A 628 -62.50 16.21 -24.58
N ASP A 629 -61.97 16.56 -23.41
CA ASP A 629 -62.18 17.89 -22.79
C ASP A 629 -62.03 17.86 -21.25
N ASN A 630 -61.38 18.93 -20.76
CA ASN A 630 -61.35 19.55 -19.44
C ASN A 630 -61.95 18.85 -18.21
N THR A 631 -61.19 18.87 -17.09
CA THR A 631 -61.60 19.66 -15.90
C THR A 631 -60.47 19.79 -14.88
N ASP A 632 -60.27 21.04 -14.44
CA ASP A 632 -59.59 21.43 -13.21
C ASP A 632 -60.11 20.65 -11.98
N GLU A 633 -59.23 20.37 -11.02
CA GLU A 633 -59.38 20.87 -9.65
C GLU A 633 -58.24 20.40 -8.72
N VAL A 634 -57.64 21.38 -8.06
CA VAL A 634 -56.77 21.25 -6.88
C VAL A 634 -57.67 20.92 -5.68
N PRO A 635 -57.18 20.20 -4.66
CA PRO A 635 -56.98 20.91 -3.39
C PRO A 635 -55.68 20.54 -2.66
N VAL A 636 -55.05 21.62 -2.20
CA VAL A 636 -54.26 21.76 -0.97
C VAL A 636 -54.89 20.98 0.19
N TRP A 637 -54.11 20.47 1.14
CA TRP A 637 -54.22 20.76 2.58
C TRP A 637 -53.07 20.07 3.34
N SER A 638 -52.52 20.87 4.22
CA SER A 638 -51.45 20.68 5.19
C SER A 638 -51.64 19.52 6.16
N HIS A 639 -50.52 18.89 6.55
CA HIS A 639 -49.99 18.97 7.93
C HIS A 639 -48.51 18.60 7.98
#